data_AF-A0A959XTX8-F1
#
_entry.id   AF-A0A959XTX8-F1
#
_cell.length_a   1.000
_cell.length_b   1.000
_cell.length_c   1.000
_cell.angle_alpha   90.00
_cell.angle_beta   90.00
_cell.angle_gamma   90.00
#
_symmetry.space_group_name_H-M   'P 1'
#
loop_
_entity.id
_entity.type
_entity.pdbx_description
1 polymer ?
#
loop_
_entity_poly.entity_id
_entity_poly.type
_entity_poly.pdbx_seq_one_letter_code
_entity_poly.pdbx_strand_id
1 'polypeptide(L)'
;MRSAFLFLLFATSCLFVGAQNSKAGPIRSENGWYLSPHGTIRILVLFVEIEYDITPEKDPQPDGADHWKKGELPRWKDEVFDPHPMPVHEARVSRYFQDISLGRYSVLGDHMNELLTLKESEYPGVHNAHGIGRLAVEEANKRPALITRHGLGISDFDLWKDGGKAGGTKETGPDDPHRYDHLMVIIRNSGLGHGAGSTDPGSPGKLFGYESDTQSRFGAMFALPFEILKHEYNHLLLGGNNFHSGGGNAARFESNFMTLQGGWSMMGAAGSSLLTCSAWDRDRLGWAPVGVVHRIRARDLSGREVNGDLDPANGDTGIFVLRDFVPSGDALRIRMPGIPEEDQQQWLWVENHQGFHVNGSPTDLFHWERSVDCIAPIEPGLFMQMQIGREEREGPMTYRGRADYLRPVLANGLFDFRLRGDTLRDMCPFNSNSTPFFMDADLANPLTGNHEQELPLMDRNGDSALEHGEHWVPGTRLERGKPDTHVVFAGKPEHAFRMNGVRKLGMCTNPSSTNMLTLISTNDRDVFQRGGPNVRTAYLNGISVELLAMENGNAMVRIRNDDTRMVTDQRWCADSIVLPPLRGKDGHSLTIATGTTLRIDRSRTPTRMTEPEVKNGISWFSDPTTFTVLPGAHIEVEADARVELIEGSTLRLLPGSVLNMDKQAELRIGPGSRIIIHPTATLQGKACSLKKLRKKGRVIELAPQ
;
A
#
# COMPACT_ATOMS: atom_id res chain seq x y z
N MET A 1 -50.70 -36.90 15.12
CA MET A 1 -51.83 -36.25 15.81
C MET A 1 -51.43 -36.04 17.28
N ARG A 2 -51.33 -34.77 17.70
CA ARG A 2 -51.48 -34.23 19.08
C ARG A 2 -50.46 -34.69 20.16
N SER A 3 -49.61 -33.79 20.68
CA SER A 3 -49.82 -32.85 21.83
C SER A 3 -49.87 -33.61 23.18
N ALA A 4 -49.26 -33.25 24.30
CA ALA A 4 -48.83 -31.97 24.90
C ALA A 4 -47.76 -32.28 25.99
N PHE A 5 -46.69 -31.48 26.19
CA PHE A 5 -46.58 -30.28 27.05
C PHE A 5 -47.00 -30.43 28.52
N LEU A 6 -46.01 -30.37 29.42
CA LEU A 6 -46.18 -29.89 30.79
C LEU A 6 -45.01 -28.97 31.17
N PHE A 7 -45.38 -27.80 31.67
CA PHE A 7 -44.55 -26.68 32.14
C PHE A 7 -43.78 -26.99 33.44
N LEU A 8 -42.61 -26.37 33.60
CA LEU A 8 -42.21 -25.82 34.90
C LEU A 8 -41.42 -24.52 34.69
N LEU A 9 -41.92 -23.44 35.30
CA LEU A 9 -41.30 -22.12 35.39
C LEU A 9 -40.07 -22.16 36.31
N PHE A 10 -38.99 -21.50 35.91
CA PHE A 10 -38.10 -20.80 36.83
C PHE A 10 -37.86 -19.38 36.30
N ALA A 11 -38.16 -18.42 37.16
CA ALA A 11 -38.02 -16.99 36.90
C ALA A 11 -36.54 -16.59 37.03
N THR A 12 -35.96 -16.07 35.96
CA THR A 12 -34.68 -15.37 35.97
C THR A 12 -34.96 -13.87 35.91
N SER A 13 -34.65 -13.18 37.01
CA SER A 13 -34.60 -11.73 37.11
C SER A 13 -33.51 -11.20 36.17
N CYS A 14 -33.91 -10.66 35.02
CA CYS A 14 -33.02 -9.84 34.19
C CYS A 14 -32.75 -8.52 34.92
N LEU A 15 -31.56 -8.40 35.49
CA LEU A 15 -30.95 -7.11 35.79
C LEU A 15 -30.74 -6.38 34.46
N PHE A 16 -31.49 -5.31 34.25
CA PHE A 16 -31.22 -4.32 33.22
C PHE A 16 -29.88 -3.66 33.53
N VAL A 17 -28.82 -4.09 32.84
CA VAL A 17 -27.63 -3.23 32.64
C VAL A 17 -28.11 -2.06 31.80
N GLY A 18 -28.00 -0.84 32.35
CA GLY A 18 -28.31 0.39 31.64
C GLY A 18 -27.38 0.56 30.45
N ALA A 19 -27.79 0.06 29.29
CA ALA A 19 -27.23 0.49 28.02
C ALA A 19 -27.51 1.98 27.89
N GLN A 20 -26.46 2.80 27.89
CA GLN A 20 -26.58 4.19 27.48
C GLN A 20 -27.24 4.21 26.09
N ASN A 21 -28.46 4.73 26.03
CA ASN A 21 -29.09 5.22 24.83
C ASN A 21 -28.34 6.48 24.37
N SER A 22 -27.09 6.36 23.94
CA SER A 22 -26.55 7.34 23.02
C SER A 22 -27.19 7.04 21.66
N LYS A 23 -27.84 8.04 21.05
CA LYS A 23 -28.14 7.97 19.62
C LYS A 23 -26.78 7.85 18.94
N ALA A 24 -26.37 6.62 18.63
CA ALA A 24 -25.05 6.34 18.08
C ALA A 24 -24.89 7.23 16.84
N GLY A 25 -23.92 8.15 16.90
CA GLY A 25 -23.55 8.96 15.74
C GLY A 25 -23.17 8.05 14.56
N PRO A 26 -23.12 8.60 13.34
CA PRO A 26 -22.71 7.81 12.18
C PRO A 26 -21.32 7.21 12.42
N ILE A 27 -21.15 5.93 12.07
CA ILE A 27 -19.83 5.28 12.03
C ILE A 27 -18.98 6.07 11.04
N ARG A 28 -17.82 6.56 11.48
CA ARG A 28 -16.87 7.32 10.66
C ARG A 28 -15.44 6.87 10.93
N SER A 29 -14.64 6.77 9.87
CA SER A 29 -13.23 6.40 9.99
C SER A 29 -12.40 7.39 10.80
N GLU A 30 -12.76 8.68 10.74
CA GLU A 30 -12.13 9.77 11.51
C GLU A 30 -12.23 9.57 13.02
N ASN A 31 -13.18 8.78 13.49
CA ASN A 31 -13.34 8.50 14.92
C ASN A 31 -12.48 7.30 15.39
N GLY A 32 -11.66 6.74 14.51
CA GLY A 32 -10.80 5.57 14.76
C GLY A 32 -11.58 4.28 15.05
N TRP A 33 -10.85 3.16 15.10
CA TRP A 33 -11.45 1.85 15.35
C TRP A 33 -11.79 1.68 16.83
N TYR A 34 -10.82 1.27 17.65
CA TYR A 34 -10.98 1.16 19.10
C TYR A 34 -10.49 2.42 19.82
N LEU A 35 -9.37 3.00 19.37
CA LEU A 35 -8.82 4.22 19.94
C LEU A 35 -9.21 5.45 19.13
N SER A 36 -9.24 6.61 19.80
CA SER A 36 -9.33 7.90 19.11
C SER A 36 -8.04 8.16 18.34
N PRO A 37 -8.09 8.58 17.06
CA PRO A 37 -6.93 9.04 16.31
C PRO A 37 -6.68 10.53 16.54
N HIS A 38 -7.30 11.14 17.55
CA HIS A 38 -7.20 12.57 17.84
C HIS A 38 -6.97 12.81 19.33
N GLY A 39 -6.40 13.96 19.67
CA GLY A 39 -6.13 14.35 21.05
C GLY A 39 -4.89 13.66 21.61
N THR A 40 -4.89 13.39 22.91
CA THR A 40 -3.75 12.79 23.61
C THR A 40 -4.16 11.47 24.23
N ILE A 41 -3.34 10.45 24.04
CA ILE A 41 -3.41 9.19 24.78
C ILE A 41 -2.09 8.98 25.51
N ARG A 42 -2.13 8.32 26.67
CA ARG A 42 -0.91 7.94 27.39
C ARG A 42 -0.86 6.44 27.62
N ILE A 43 0.21 5.82 27.17
CA ILE A 43 0.43 4.37 27.22
C ILE A 43 1.24 4.02 28.46
N LEU A 44 0.76 3.06 29.27
CA LEU A 44 1.59 2.43 30.31
C LEU A 44 2.37 1.26 29.70
N VAL A 45 3.70 1.30 29.84
CA VAL A 45 4.59 0.26 29.31
C VAL A 45 5.11 -0.65 30.42
N LEU A 46 4.98 -1.97 30.21
CA LEU A 46 5.57 -3.01 31.03
C LEU A 46 6.73 -3.67 30.29
N PHE A 47 7.95 -3.54 30.82
CA PHE A 47 9.10 -4.28 30.31
C PHE A 47 9.22 -5.63 31.01
N VAL A 48 9.34 -6.69 30.22
CA VAL A 48 9.27 -8.08 30.68
C VAL A 48 10.48 -8.87 30.21
N GLU A 49 11.03 -9.68 31.11
CA GLU A 49 12.00 -10.73 30.82
C GLU A 49 11.43 -12.08 31.25
N ILE A 50 11.65 -13.12 30.44
CA ILE A 50 11.34 -14.50 30.81
C ILE A 50 12.61 -15.13 31.40
N GLU A 51 12.52 -15.64 32.62
CA GLU A 51 13.57 -16.46 33.23
C GLU A 51 13.25 -17.93 32.93
N TYR A 52 13.96 -18.48 31.94
CA TYR A 52 13.86 -19.89 31.53
C TYR A 52 14.59 -20.80 32.54
N ASP A 53 14.11 -20.86 33.77
CA ASP A 53 14.72 -21.62 34.87
C ASP A 53 14.48 -23.14 34.78
N ILE A 54 13.49 -23.58 34.00
CA ILE A 54 13.23 -25.00 33.75
C ILE A 54 13.86 -25.44 32.42
N THR A 55 13.75 -24.63 31.37
CA THR A 55 14.29 -24.93 30.03
C THR A 55 15.25 -23.86 29.51
N PRO A 56 16.44 -23.69 30.14
CA PRO A 56 17.41 -22.65 29.76
C PRO A 56 17.81 -22.69 28.28
N GLU A 57 17.81 -23.87 27.66
CA GLU A 57 18.11 -24.07 26.25
C GLU A 57 17.09 -23.44 25.29
N LYS A 58 15.92 -23.04 25.79
CA LYS A 58 14.88 -22.34 25.01
C LYS A 58 14.97 -20.83 25.11
N ASP A 59 15.85 -20.27 25.95
CA ASP A 59 16.08 -18.84 25.99
C ASP A 59 16.72 -18.41 24.66
N PRO A 60 16.02 -17.61 23.83
CA PRO A 60 16.58 -17.16 22.56
C PRO A 60 17.70 -16.13 22.76
N GLN A 61 17.87 -15.62 23.98
CA GLN A 61 18.92 -14.66 24.36
C GLN A 61 19.46 -14.94 25.78
N PRO A 62 20.17 -16.07 25.96
CA PRO A 62 20.59 -16.54 27.28
C PRO A 62 21.51 -15.55 28.02
N ASP A 63 22.32 -14.80 27.24
CA ASP A 63 23.31 -13.84 27.73
C ASP A 63 22.82 -12.37 27.67
N GLY A 64 21.58 -12.14 27.22
CA GLY A 64 21.09 -10.80 26.89
C GLY A 64 21.75 -10.20 25.64
N ALA A 65 21.60 -8.89 25.46
CA ALA A 65 22.18 -8.14 24.35
C ALA A 65 22.65 -6.75 24.80
N ASP A 66 23.49 -6.09 23.99
CA ASP A 66 24.00 -4.75 24.33
C ASP A 66 22.90 -3.72 24.56
N HIS A 67 21.82 -3.77 23.76
CA HIS A 67 20.69 -2.86 23.88
C HIS A 67 19.73 -3.21 25.02
N TRP A 68 19.73 -4.47 25.48
CA TRP A 68 18.92 -4.96 26.58
C TRP A 68 19.61 -6.11 27.31
N LYS A 69 20.31 -5.76 28.40
CA LYS A 69 21.02 -6.73 29.23
C LYS A 69 20.05 -7.56 30.06
N LYS A 70 20.44 -8.81 30.34
CA LYS A 70 19.68 -9.71 31.21
C LYS A 70 19.48 -9.10 32.60
N GLY A 71 18.27 -9.16 33.12
CA GLY A 71 17.91 -8.62 34.45
C GLY A 71 17.87 -7.09 34.55
N GLU A 72 18.04 -6.36 33.45
CA GLU A 72 17.98 -4.89 33.41
C GLU A 72 16.84 -4.40 32.50
N LEU A 73 16.41 -3.14 32.67
CA LEU A 73 15.55 -2.48 31.70
C LEU A 73 16.33 -2.18 30.39
N PRO A 74 15.67 -2.10 29.22
CA PRO A 74 16.37 -1.81 27.98
C PRO A 74 16.97 -0.40 28.00
N ARG A 75 18.13 -0.23 27.34
CA ARG A 75 18.82 1.07 27.31
C ARG A 75 17.97 2.17 26.67
N TRP A 76 17.19 1.81 25.66
CA TRP A 76 16.31 2.69 24.88
C TRP A 76 14.91 2.88 25.49
N LYS A 77 14.62 2.39 26.70
CA LYS A 77 13.28 2.47 27.33
C LYS A 77 12.68 3.89 27.35
N ASP A 78 13.52 4.92 27.49
CA ASP A 78 13.12 6.33 27.53
C ASP A 78 13.01 6.92 26.10
N GLU A 79 13.45 6.20 25.06
CA GLU A 79 13.33 6.61 23.66
C GLU A 79 11.99 6.19 23.02
N VAL A 80 11.16 5.40 23.71
CA VAL A 80 9.91 4.87 23.14
C VAL A 80 8.84 5.95 23.08
N PHE A 81 8.55 6.57 24.23
CA PHE A 81 7.53 7.60 24.38
C PHE A 81 8.02 8.76 25.23
N ASP A 82 7.53 9.95 24.92
CA ASP A 82 7.67 11.11 25.79
C ASP A 82 6.59 11.02 26.90
N PRO A 83 6.92 11.29 28.17
CA PRO A 83 5.95 11.23 29.27
C PRO A 83 4.97 12.41 29.26
N HIS A 84 5.40 13.55 28.70
CA HIS A 84 4.66 14.80 28.70
C HIS A 84 4.60 15.42 27.30
N PRO A 85 3.55 16.22 27.01
CA PRO A 85 3.46 16.97 25.75
C PRO A 85 4.66 17.90 25.56
N MET A 86 5.18 17.96 24.33
CA MET A 86 6.24 18.89 23.93
C MET A 86 5.87 19.56 22.61
N PRO A 87 6.39 20.77 22.32
CA PRO A 87 6.21 21.40 21.01
C PRO A 87 6.71 20.50 19.87
N VAL A 88 7.80 19.79 20.13
CA VAL A 88 8.47 18.85 19.24
C VAL A 88 8.80 17.64 20.09
N HIS A 89 8.18 16.51 19.78
CA HIS A 89 8.41 15.25 20.47
C HIS A 89 9.80 14.68 20.14
N GLU A 90 10.45 14.04 21.11
CA GLU A 90 11.83 13.53 20.98
C GLU A 90 11.84 11.99 20.91
N ALA A 91 11.00 11.33 21.72
CA ALA A 91 10.85 9.89 21.67
C ALA A 91 10.23 9.41 20.35
N ARG A 92 10.65 8.24 19.86
CA ARG A 92 10.40 7.81 18.47
C ARG A 92 8.92 7.65 18.14
N VAL A 93 8.14 7.02 19.03
CA VAL A 93 6.72 6.77 18.77
C VAL A 93 5.91 8.06 18.93
N SER A 94 6.20 8.85 19.97
CA SER A 94 5.58 10.16 20.17
C SER A 94 5.83 11.10 19.00
N ARG A 95 7.08 11.14 18.50
CA ARG A 95 7.47 11.92 17.33
C ARG A 95 6.79 11.44 16.06
N TYR A 96 6.74 10.14 15.83
CA TYR A 96 6.06 9.55 14.68
C TYR A 96 4.60 10.01 14.59
N PHE A 97 3.82 9.82 15.66
CA PHE A 97 2.40 10.20 15.67
C PHE A 97 2.19 11.71 15.59
N GLN A 98 3.09 12.52 16.16
CA GLN A 98 3.05 13.97 16.00
C GLN A 98 3.21 14.38 14.52
N ASP A 99 4.21 13.84 13.83
CA ASP A 99 4.52 14.20 12.44
C ASP A 99 3.41 13.74 11.48
N ILE A 100 3.00 12.47 11.56
CA ILE A 100 2.02 11.93 10.62
C ILE A 100 0.62 12.50 10.84
N SER A 101 0.28 12.90 12.07
CA SER A 101 -1.02 13.50 12.38
C SER A 101 -1.04 15.02 12.26
N LEU A 102 0.08 15.66 11.92
CA LEU A 102 0.20 17.13 11.90
C LEU A 102 -0.14 17.75 13.26
N GLY A 103 0.27 17.07 14.33
CA GLY A 103 -0.01 17.44 15.73
C GLY A 103 -1.46 17.23 16.18
N ARG A 104 -2.30 16.56 15.38
CA ARG A 104 -3.69 16.25 15.77
C ARG A 104 -3.79 15.10 16.77
N TYR A 105 -2.72 14.31 16.89
CA TYR A 105 -2.65 13.14 17.75
C TYR A 105 -1.30 13.06 18.46
N SER A 106 -1.34 12.98 19.79
CA SER A 106 -0.18 12.83 20.65
C SER A 106 -0.24 11.48 21.36
N VAL A 107 0.71 10.61 21.07
CA VAL A 107 0.88 9.33 21.78
C VAL A 107 2.03 9.49 22.75
N LEU A 108 1.69 9.58 24.04
CA LEU A 108 2.64 9.70 25.13
C LEU A 108 2.74 8.38 25.87
N GLY A 109 3.68 8.27 26.80
CA GLY A 109 3.79 7.07 27.60
C GLY A 109 4.81 7.18 28.71
N ASP A 110 4.67 6.28 29.67
CA ASP A 110 5.64 6.07 30.73
C ASP A 110 5.69 4.58 31.05
N HIS A 111 6.75 4.14 31.71
CA HIS A 111 6.97 2.73 32.01
C HIS A 111 7.08 2.48 33.50
N MET A 112 6.73 1.26 33.93
CA MET A 112 7.06 0.83 35.29
C MET A 112 8.58 0.95 35.51
N ASN A 113 8.98 1.46 36.66
CA ASN A 113 10.38 1.76 36.97
C ASN A 113 11.26 0.51 37.18
N GLU A 114 10.67 -0.68 37.14
CA GLU A 114 11.30 -1.98 37.35
C GLU A 114 11.04 -2.92 36.17
N LEU A 115 11.98 -3.84 35.93
CA LEU A 115 11.78 -4.97 35.03
C LEU A 115 10.89 -6.02 35.70
N LEU A 116 9.93 -6.57 34.97
CA LEU A 116 9.12 -7.71 35.41
C LEU A 116 9.78 -9.01 34.94
N THR A 117 10.14 -9.90 35.86
CA THR A 117 10.73 -11.21 35.54
C THR A 117 9.68 -12.30 35.69
N LEU A 118 9.36 -12.99 34.59
CA LEU A 118 8.46 -14.13 34.56
C LEU A 118 9.26 -15.43 34.63
N LYS A 119 9.28 -16.07 35.80
CA LYS A 119 9.91 -17.39 35.97
C LYS A 119 9.08 -18.48 35.32
N GLU A 120 9.71 -19.31 34.50
CA GLU A 120 9.05 -20.44 33.84
C GLU A 120 8.43 -21.40 34.87
N SER A 121 9.09 -21.61 36.01
CA SER A 121 8.57 -22.42 37.11
C SER A 121 7.33 -21.86 37.81
N GLU A 122 7.14 -20.53 37.79
CA GLU A 122 5.96 -19.89 38.38
C GLU A 122 4.82 -19.76 37.36
N TYR A 123 5.14 -19.68 36.07
CA TYR A 123 4.18 -19.42 34.99
C TYR A 123 4.26 -20.49 33.88
N PRO A 124 3.56 -21.63 34.03
CA PRO A 124 3.57 -22.74 33.06
C PRO A 124 3.13 -22.40 31.62
N GLY A 125 2.57 -21.20 31.41
CA GLY A 125 2.12 -20.68 30.11
C GLY A 125 3.02 -19.60 29.50
N VAL A 126 4.19 -19.33 30.07
CA VAL A 126 5.07 -18.22 29.64
C VAL A 126 5.55 -18.33 28.19
N HIS A 127 5.54 -19.54 27.63
CA HIS A 127 5.86 -19.82 26.23
C HIS A 127 4.77 -19.38 25.24
N ASN A 128 3.55 -19.14 25.71
CA ASN A 128 2.46 -18.67 24.86
C ASN A 128 2.52 -17.14 24.75
N ALA A 129 3.03 -16.67 23.61
CA ALA A 129 3.09 -15.26 23.21
C ALA A 129 1.81 -14.45 23.52
N HIS A 130 0.63 -15.01 23.25
CA HIS A 130 -0.65 -14.32 23.45
C HIS A 130 -1.04 -14.20 24.94
N GLY A 131 -0.50 -15.06 25.79
CA GLY A 131 -0.79 -15.08 27.23
C GLY A 131 0.11 -14.16 28.07
N ILE A 132 1.24 -13.69 27.51
CA ILE A 132 2.26 -12.96 28.27
C ILE A 132 1.71 -11.68 28.91
N GLY A 133 0.79 -10.97 28.25
CA GLY A 133 0.19 -9.75 28.81
C GLY A 133 -0.47 -9.99 30.17
N ARG A 134 -1.24 -11.07 30.30
CA ARG A 134 -1.87 -11.46 31.58
C ARG A 134 -0.83 -11.80 32.65
N LEU A 135 0.21 -12.54 32.28
CA LEU A 135 1.29 -12.93 33.20
C LEU A 135 2.08 -11.71 33.69
N ALA A 136 2.33 -10.74 32.80
CA ALA A 136 2.98 -9.48 33.15
C ALA A 136 2.14 -8.69 34.17
N VAL A 137 0.81 -8.64 33.99
CA VAL A 137 -0.10 -8.02 34.96
C VAL A 137 -0.09 -8.75 36.30
N GLU A 138 -0.13 -10.08 36.31
CA GLU A 138 -0.04 -10.90 37.53
C GLU A 138 1.27 -10.65 38.28
N GLU A 139 2.39 -10.59 37.57
CA GLU A 139 3.70 -10.29 38.14
C GLU A 139 3.77 -8.86 38.68
N ALA A 140 3.31 -7.86 37.92
CA ALA A 140 3.28 -6.47 38.35
C ALA A 140 2.46 -6.28 39.64
N ASN A 141 1.33 -6.97 39.77
CA ASN A 141 0.45 -6.93 40.95
C ASN A 141 1.07 -7.50 42.23
N LYS A 142 2.23 -8.19 42.15
CA LYS A 142 2.99 -8.55 43.36
C LYS A 142 3.59 -7.33 44.06
N ARG A 143 3.66 -6.17 43.39
CA ARG A 143 4.12 -4.91 43.95
C ARG A 143 2.96 -4.22 44.70
N PRO A 144 3.24 -3.47 45.77
CA PRO A 144 2.18 -2.83 46.57
C PRO A 144 1.44 -1.70 45.84
N ALA A 145 2.06 -1.08 44.83
CA ALA A 145 1.49 0.03 44.07
C ALA A 145 2.17 0.19 42.70
N LEU A 146 1.51 0.91 41.78
CA LEU A 146 2.13 1.37 40.54
C LEU A 146 3.19 2.44 40.85
N ILE A 147 4.42 2.18 40.44
CA ILE A 147 5.51 3.16 40.46
C ILE A 147 6.07 3.27 39.05
N THR A 148 5.86 4.42 38.43
CA THR A 148 6.35 4.71 37.08
C THR A 148 7.65 5.51 37.14
N ARG A 149 8.41 5.53 36.04
CA ARG A 149 9.69 6.24 35.97
C ARG A 149 9.54 7.74 36.23
N HIS A 150 8.45 8.35 35.79
CA HIS A 150 8.22 9.80 35.88
C HIS A 150 7.18 10.19 36.95
N GLY A 151 6.75 9.24 37.79
CA GLY A 151 5.83 9.52 38.91
C GLY A 151 4.37 9.72 38.49
N LEU A 152 4.00 9.26 37.30
CA LEU A 152 2.63 9.24 36.81
C LEU A 152 1.81 8.15 37.51
N GLY A 153 0.58 8.51 37.88
CA GLY A 153 -0.41 7.62 38.50
C GLY A 153 -1.43 7.09 37.50
N ILE A 154 -2.35 6.24 37.95
CA ILE A 154 -3.37 5.59 37.10
C ILE A 154 -4.20 6.62 36.31
N SER A 155 -4.61 7.72 36.96
CA SER A 155 -5.39 8.78 36.32
C SER A 155 -4.67 9.47 35.15
N ASP A 156 -3.34 9.37 35.06
CA ASP A 156 -2.58 9.93 33.94
C ASP A 156 -2.68 9.06 32.67
N PHE A 157 -3.07 7.78 32.82
CA PHE A 157 -3.24 6.82 31.73
C PHE A 157 -4.72 6.61 31.34
N ASP A 158 -5.61 7.44 31.87
CA ASP A 158 -7.07 7.37 31.69
C ASP A 158 -7.58 8.70 31.15
N LEU A 159 -7.39 8.93 29.85
CA LEU A 159 -7.73 10.19 29.19
C LEU A 159 -8.98 10.07 28.31
N TRP A 160 -9.45 8.84 28.07
CA TRP A 160 -10.60 8.52 27.25
C TRP A 160 -11.51 7.54 27.97
N LYS A 161 -12.81 7.67 27.74
CA LYS A 161 -13.76 6.70 28.28
C LYS A 161 -13.83 5.43 27.45
N ASP A 162 -13.89 4.29 28.13
CA ASP A 162 -14.16 2.99 27.52
C ASP A 162 -15.54 2.96 26.82
N GLY A 163 -15.68 2.06 25.85
CA GLY A 163 -16.98 1.75 25.22
C GLY A 163 -17.22 2.43 23.87
N GLY A 164 -16.21 3.07 23.29
CA GLY A 164 -16.26 3.58 21.93
C GLY A 164 -16.45 2.46 20.90
N LYS A 165 -17.59 2.44 20.19
CA LYS A 165 -17.79 1.53 19.04
C LYS A 165 -16.80 1.87 17.93
N ALA A 166 -16.45 0.87 17.11
CA ALA A 166 -15.76 1.05 15.84
C ALA A 166 -16.35 2.22 15.03
N GLY A 167 -15.55 3.28 14.82
CA GLY A 167 -15.94 4.50 14.12
C GLY A 167 -16.99 5.38 14.82
N GLY A 168 -17.43 5.03 16.02
CA GLY A 168 -18.21 5.93 16.87
C GLY A 168 -17.30 6.96 17.52
N THR A 169 -17.82 8.18 17.74
CA THR A 169 -17.12 9.25 18.46
C THR A 169 -16.61 8.75 19.81
N LYS A 170 -15.37 9.10 20.13
CA LYS A 170 -14.71 8.76 21.40
C LYS A 170 -14.87 9.93 22.37
N GLU A 171 -15.22 9.65 23.62
CA GLU A 171 -15.41 10.67 24.65
C GLU A 171 -14.11 10.89 25.43
N THR A 172 -13.70 12.15 25.57
CA THR A 172 -12.56 12.52 26.41
C THR A 172 -12.94 12.54 27.89
N GLY A 173 -11.98 12.24 28.74
CA GLY A 173 -12.10 12.25 30.19
C GLY A 173 -11.96 10.84 30.78
N PRO A 174 -11.69 10.75 32.09
CA PRO A 174 -11.42 9.48 32.73
C PRO A 174 -12.68 8.62 32.90
N ASP A 175 -12.48 7.33 33.00
CA ASP A 175 -13.49 6.37 33.46
C ASP A 175 -13.71 6.41 34.99
N ASP A 176 -14.89 5.94 35.43
CA ASP A 176 -15.22 5.74 36.85
C ASP A 176 -15.80 4.32 37.07
N PRO A 177 -15.05 3.38 37.69
CA PRO A 177 -13.67 3.54 38.18
C PRO A 177 -12.67 3.71 37.03
N HIS A 178 -11.48 4.24 37.34
CA HIS A 178 -10.41 4.46 36.35
C HIS A 178 -10.08 3.23 35.49
N ARG A 179 -9.63 3.46 34.26
CA ARG A 179 -9.14 2.42 33.34
C ARG A 179 -7.90 2.93 32.61
N TYR A 180 -7.01 2.03 32.20
CA TYR A 180 -5.90 2.43 31.34
C TYR A 180 -6.39 2.48 29.88
N ASP A 181 -6.22 3.60 29.19
CA ASP A 181 -6.57 3.72 27.76
C ASP A 181 -5.86 2.62 26.93
N HIS A 182 -4.58 2.37 27.25
CA HIS A 182 -3.78 1.34 26.61
C HIS A 182 -2.65 0.81 27.51
N LEU A 183 -2.54 -0.52 27.61
CA LEU A 183 -1.41 -1.20 28.25
C LEU A 183 -0.51 -1.85 27.19
N MET A 184 0.78 -1.55 27.22
CA MET A 184 1.76 -2.10 26.29
C MET A 184 2.78 -2.97 27.02
N VAL A 185 3.02 -4.18 26.51
CA VAL A 185 3.99 -5.13 27.08
C VAL A 185 5.12 -5.36 26.08
N ILE A 186 6.36 -5.10 26.48
CA ILE A 186 7.53 -5.30 25.63
C ILE A 186 8.43 -6.34 26.27
N ILE A 187 8.77 -7.39 25.52
CA ILE A 187 9.40 -8.59 26.06
C ILE A 187 10.78 -8.81 25.43
N ARG A 188 11.79 -9.03 26.27
CA ARG A 188 13.18 -9.22 25.85
C ARG A 188 13.37 -10.52 25.06
N ASN A 189 12.98 -11.64 25.67
CA ASN A 189 13.37 -12.98 25.24
C ASN A 189 12.17 -13.94 25.28
N SER A 190 11.34 -13.93 24.23
CA SER A 190 10.18 -14.82 24.13
C SER A 190 10.03 -15.43 22.74
N GLY A 191 9.01 -16.26 22.55
CA GLY A 191 8.61 -16.75 21.23
C GLY A 191 8.14 -15.64 20.27
N LEU A 192 7.81 -14.44 20.77
CA LEU A 192 7.71 -13.24 19.94
C LEU A 192 9.13 -12.74 19.65
N GLY A 193 9.62 -13.04 18.45
CA GLY A 193 10.89 -12.52 17.95
C GLY A 193 10.85 -11.00 17.72
N HIS A 194 12.00 -10.43 17.38
CA HIS A 194 12.06 -9.04 16.95
C HIS A 194 11.26 -8.86 15.65
N GLY A 195 10.38 -7.86 15.62
CA GLY A 195 9.46 -7.63 14.48
C GLY A 195 8.15 -8.43 14.56
N ALA A 196 7.89 -9.14 15.66
CA ALA A 196 6.61 -9.78 15.92
C ALA A 196 5.87 -9.08 17.07
N GLY A 197 4.55 -8.94 16.90
CA GLY A 197 3.69 -8.29 17.87
C GLY A 197 2.23 -8.65 17.66
N SER A 198 1.38 -8.13 18.55
CA SER A 198 -0.07 -8.12 18.35
C SER A 198 -0.71 -7.07 19.23
N THR A 199 -1.88 -6.60 18.83
CA THR A 199 -2.78 -5.80 19.65
C THR A 199 -4.14 -6.47 19.80
N ASP A 200 -4.85 -6.19 20.88
CA ASP A 200 -6.23 -6.62 21.07
C ASP A 200 -7.05 -5.50 21.71
N PRO A 201 -8.36 -5.43 21.39
CA PRO A 201 -9.30 -4.75 22.27
C PRO A 201 -9.42 -5.49 23.61
N GLY A 202 -9.64 -4.74 24.67
CA GLY A 202 -9.82 -5.23 26.02
C GLY A 202 -8.54 -5.43 26.82
N SER A 203 -8.75 -5.85 28.07
CA SER A 203 -7.73 -5.90 29.11
C SER A 203 -6.99 -7.25 29.18
N PRO A 204 -5.66 -7.26 29.43
CA PRO A 204 -4.95 -8.48 29.81
C PRO A 204 -5.29 -8.97 31.23
N GLY A 205 -5.93 -8.12 32.04
CA GLY A 205 -6.24 -8.38 33.44
C GLY A 205 -6.25 -7.08 34.26
N LYS A 206 -6.67 -7.15 35.52
CA LYS A 206 -6.68 -5.98 36.40
C LYS A 206 -5.27 -5.64 36.88
N LEU A 207 -4.69 -4.55 36.41
CA LEU A 207 -3.39 -4.04 36.85
C LEU A 207 -3.60 -2.99 37.96
N PHE A 208 -3.11 -3.30 39.16
CA PHE A 208 -3.33 -2.52 40.38
C PHE A 208 -4.81 -2.21 40.66
N GLY A 209 -5.70 -3.13 40.30
CA GLY A 209 -7.15 -3.03 40.50
C GLY A 209 -7.95 -2.53 39.29
N TYR A 210 -7.29 -2.03 38.24
CA TYR A 210 -7.92 -1.37 37.10
C TYR A 210 -7.68 -2.13 35.79
N GLU A 211 -8.68 -2.14 34.90
CA GLU A 211 -8.59 -2.77 33.58
C GLU A 211 -8.01 -1.81 32.54
N SER A 212 -7.63 -2.32 31.37
CA SER A 212 -7.32 -1.48 30.20
C SER A 212 -8.34 -1.65 29.08
N ASP A 213 -8.53 -0.61 28.28
CA ASP A 213 -9.46 -0.63 27.14
C ASP A 213 -8.89 -1.38 25.96
N THR A 214 -7.58 -1.28 25.79
CA THR A 214 -6.84 -1.97 24.75
C THR A 214 -5.49 -2.42 25.28
N GLN A 215 -4.84 -3.34 24.57
CA GLN A 215 -3.52 -3.82 24.91
C GLN A 215 -2.67 -4.14 23.69
N SER A 216 -1.36 -4.17 23.89
CA SER A 216 -0.40 -4.62 22.88
C SER A 216 0.77 -5.37 23.51
N ARG A 217 1.42 -6.22 22.72
CA ARG A 217 2.57 -7.01 23.14
C ARG A 217 3.57 -7.21 22.02
N PHE A 218 4.86 -7.05 22.33
CA PHE A 218 5.94 -7.00 21.34
C PHE A 218 7.19 -7.77 21.76
N GLY A 219 7.79 -8.45 20.81
CA GLY A 219 9.14 -8.99 20.94
C GLY A 219 10.21 -7.96 20.60
N ALA A 220 11.18 -7.76 21.49
CA ALA A 220 12.21 -6.73 21.38
C ALA A 220 13.63 -7.31 21.41
N MET A 221 13.78 -8.52 20.86
CA MET A 221 15.00 -9.31 20.93
C MET A 221 16.24 -8.56 20.40
N PHE A 222 16.17 -7.89 19.25
CA PHE A 222 17.38 -7.32 18.62
C PHE A 222 17.54 -5.81 18.75
N ALA A 223 16.46 -5.08 19.02
CA ALA A 223 16.44 -3.63 19.18
C ALA A 223 15.07 -3.18 19.70
N LEU A 224 14.90 -1.86 19.89
CA LEU A 224 13.59 -1.21 19.98
C LEU A 224 12.68 -1.72 18.84
N PRO A 225 11.53 -2.35 19.13
CA PRO A 225 10.66 -2.94 18.11
C PRO A 225 9.77 -1.88 17.42
N PHE A 226 10.35 -0.77 16.99
CA PHE A 226 9.62 0.43 16.54
C PHE A 226 8.63 0.15 15.40
N GLU A 227 9.05 -0.59 14.37
CA GLU A 227 8.22 -0.85 13.19
C GLU A 227 6.99 -1.69 13.50
N ILE A 228 7.18 -2.81 14.20
CA ILE A 228 6.04 -3.66 14.57
C ILE A 228 5.17 -2.99 15.63
N LEU A 229 5.76 -2.18 16.52
CA LEU A 229 5.00 -1.42 17.52
C LEU A 229 4.03 -0.45 16.85
N LYS A 230 4.51 0.41 15.94
CA LYS A 230 3.63 1.34 15.23
C LYS A 230 2.58 0.60 14.40
N HIS A 231 2.97 -0.48 13.72
CA HIS A 231 2.08 -1.28 12.88
C HIS A 231 0.91 -1.87 13.67
N GLU A 232 1.19 -2.58 14.75
CA GLU A 232 0.14 -3.21 15.56
C GLU A 232 -0.71 -2.16 16.28
N TYR A 233 -0.09 -1.09 16.78
CA TYR A 233 -0.85 0.01 17.37
C TYR A 233 -1.83 0.64 16.37
N ASN A 234 -1.42 0.77 15.11
CA ASN A 234 -2.24 1.34 14.04
C ASN A 234 -3.46 0.49 13.71
N HIS A 235 -3.48 -0.82 14.02
CA HIS A 235 -4.71 -1.60 13.94
C HIS A 235 -5.81 -0.97 14.79
N LEU A 236 -5.51 -0.51 16.01
CA LEU A 236 -6.49 0.12 16.91
C LEU A 236 -7.07 1.43 16.37
N LEU A 237 -6.39 2.06 15.40
CA LEU A 237 -6.84 3.29 14.74
C LEU A 237 -7.58 3.00 13.43
N LEU A 238 -7.03 2.15 12.56
CA LEU A 238 -7.48 1.97 11.17
C LEU A 238 -8.47 0.84 10.98
N GLY A 239 -8.28 -0.30 11.66
CA GLY A 239 -9.04 -1.52 11.44
C GLY A 239 -8.20 -2.80 11.54
N GLY A 240 -8.82 -3.95 11.30
CA GLY A 240 -8.17 -5.26 11.40
C GLY A 240 -7.25 -5.61 10.21
N ASN A 241 -6.90 -6.89 10.07
CA ASN A 241 -5.95 -7.38 9.07
C ASN A 241 -6.30 -7.08 7.61
N ASN A 242 -7.57 -6.75 7.32
CA ASN A 242 -7.93 -6.30 5.98
C ASN A 242 -7.30 -4.95 5.64
N PHE A 243 -6.85 -4.15 6.59
CA PHE A 243 -6.21 -2.85 6.34
C PHE A 243 -4.70 -2.93 6.04
N HIS A 244 -4.10 -4.12 6.06
CA HIS A 244 -2.70 -4.26 5.66
C HIS A 244 -2.47 -3.73 4.24
N SER A 245 -1.50 -2.82 4.11
CA SER A 245 -1.05 -2.26 2.83
C SER A 245 0.32 -1.59 3.01
N GLY A 246 0.92 -1.08 1.94
CA GLY A 246 2.18 -0.34 2.00
C GLY A 246 3.34 -1.14 2.61
N GLY A 247 3.42 -2.45 2.35
CA GLY A 247 4.49 -3.31 2.87
C GLY A 247 4.21 -4.04 4.19
N GLY A 248 2.98 -4.03 4.69
CA GLY A 248 2.58 -4.80 5.89
C GLY A 248 1.71 -6.01 5.64
N ASN A 249 1.38 -6.33 4.38
CA ASN A 249 0.52 -7.45 4.06
C ASN A 249 1.26 -8.79 4.09
N ALA A 250 0.50 -9.88 4.17
CA ALA A 250 1.02 -11.25 4.17
C ALA A 250 0.23 -12.13 3.20
N ALA A 251 0.92 -13.10 2.60
CA ALA A 251 0.40 -14.08 1.64
C ALA A 251 -0.94 -14.74 2.03
N ARG A 252 -1.19 -14.93 3.33
CA ARG A 252 -2.40 -15.57 3.85
C ARG A 252 -3.67 -14.71 3.79
N PHE A 253 -3.56 -13.41 3.52
CA PHE A 253 -4.68 -12.48 3.54
C PHE A 253 -5.29 -12.28 2.14
N GLU A 254 -6.61 -12.06 2.10
CA GLU A 254 -7.29 -11.67 0.87
C GLU A 254 -6.87 -10.26 0.44
N SER A 255 -6.35 -10.15 -0.78
CA SER A 255 -5.66 -8.97 -1.30
C SER A 255 -6.25 -8.56 -2.66
N ASN A 256 -6.20 -7.28 -3.03
CA ASN A 256 -6.70 -6.84 -4.35
C ASN A 256 -5.81 -7.25 -5.53
N PHE A 257 -4.57 -7.64 -5.23
CA PHE A 257 -3.57 -8.05 -6.20
C PHE A 257 -3.05 -9.44 -5.84
N MET A 258 -2.64 -10.17 -6.88
CA MET A 258 -1.90 -11.42 -6.76
C MET A 258 -0.51 -11.20 -6.14
N THR A 259 0.12 -10.07 -6.46
CA THR A 259 1.42 -9.68 -5.91
C THR A 259 1.22 -8.94 -4.60
N LEU A 260 2.03 -9.26 -3.60
CA LEU A 260 2.02 -8.48 -2.36
C LEU A 260 2.66 -7.12 -2.62
N GLN A 261 2.08 -6.09 -2.03
CA GLN A 261 2.50 -4.70 -2.25
C GLN A 261 3.44 -4.23 -1.13
N GLY A 262 4.62 -3.75 -1.51
CA GLY A 262 5.49 -2.92 -0.68
C GLY A 262 4.97 -1.47 -0.62
N GLY A 263 5.87 -0.50 -0.52
CA GLY A 263 5.51 0.92 -0.50
C GLY A 263 5.52 1.54 0.90
N TRP A 264 4.59 2.43 1.17
CA TRP A 264 4.50 3.11 2.47
C TRP A 264 3.04 3.31 2.87
N SER A 265 2.77 3.06 4.15
CA SER A 265 1.51 3.40 4.82
C SER A 265 1.69 3.26 6.33
N MET A 266 0.71 3.71 7.11
CA MET A 266 0.64 3.42 8.54
C MET A 266 0.61 1.92 8.85
N MET A 267 0.01 1.12 7.97
CA MET A 267 -0.02 -0.33 8.08
C MET A 267 1.21 -1.01 7.47
N GLY A 268 2.23 -0.26 7.04
CA GLY A 268 3.50 -0.82 6.59
C GLY A 268 4.27 -1.49 7.73
N ALA A 269 5.04 -2.54 7.41
CA ALA A 269 5.94 -3.24 8.32
C ALA A 269 7.29 -3.50 7.63
N ALA A 270 7.86 -4.69 7.81
CA ALA A 270 9.14 -5.12 7.24
C ALA A 270 9.24 -4.92 5.72
N GLY A 271 8.10 -4.92 5.01
CA GLY A 271 8.05 -4.74 3.56
C GLY A 271 7.92 -3.29 3.08
N SER A 272 8.02 -2.31 3.97
CA SER A 272 7.89 -0.89 3.61
C SER A 272 9.17 -0.35 2.98
N SER A 273 9.02 0.55 2.01
CA SER A 273 10.10 1.37 1.47
C SER A 273 10.29 2.65 2.28
N LEU A 274 9.23 3.37 2.65
CA LEU A 274 9.27 4.49 3.61
C LEU A 274 8.59 4.12 4.92
N LEU A 275 9.03 4.70 6.03
CA LEU A 275 8.49 4.41 7.37
C LEU A 275 7.32 5.32 7.79
N THR A 276 6.96 6.30 6.96
CA THR A 276 5.93 7.32 7.20
C THR A 276 4.52 6.87 6.76
N CYS A 277 3.50 7.69 7.01
CA CYS A 277 2.14 7.50 6.53
C CYS A 277 1.98 7.90 5.05
N SER A 278 0.93 7.42 4.39
CA SER A 278 0.46 7.94 3.10
C SER A 278 -0.55 9.07 3.28
N ALA A 279 -0.84 9.83 2.22
CA ALA A 279 -1.91 10.81 2.18
C ALA A 279 -3.29 10.15 2.36
N TRP A 280 -3.45 8.91 1.89
CA TRP A 280 -4.64 8.11 2.14
C TRP A 280 -4.85 7.87 3.65
N ASP A 281 -3.79 7.52 4.39
CA ASP A 281 -3.88 7.28 5.83
C ASP A 281 -4.33 8.55 6.59
N ARG A 282 -3.75 9.70 6.24
CA ARG A 282 -4.12 11.00 6.82
C ARG A 282 -5.56 11.35 6.54
N ASP A 283 -5.96 11.27 5.28
CA ASP A 283 -7.31 11.55 4.86
C ASP A 283 -8.30 10.63 5.57
N ARG A 284 -8.00 9.33 5.62
CA ARG A 284 -8.81 8.31 6.28
C ARG A 284 -9.08 8.64 7.75
N LEU A 285 -8.05 9.06 8.49
CA LEU A 285 -8.13 9.41 9.91
C LEU A 285 -8.53 10.87 10.16
N GLY A 286 -8.81 11.66 9.12
CA GLY A 286 -9.21 13.07 9.28
C GLY A 286 -8.07 13.95 9.81
N TRP A 287 -6.83 13.58 9.54
CA TRP A 287 -5.65 14.36 9.92
C TRP A 287 -5.39 15.46 8.91
N ALA A 288 -5.71 16.69 9.31
CA ALA A 288 -5.39 17.89 8.56
C ALA A 288 -5.03 19.04 9.51
N PRO A 289 -4.31 20.06 9.04
CA PRO A 289 -4.02 21.23 9.86
C PRO A 289 -5.29 21.99 10.26
N VAL A 290 -5.19 22.80 11.31
CA VAL A 290 -6.33 23.61 11.76
C VAL A 290 -6.70 24.65 10.70
N GLY A 291 -8.00 24.83 10.47
CA GLY A 291 -8.53 25.88 9.60
C GLY A 291 -8.49 25.56 8.10
N VAL A 292 -8.26 24.31 7.71
CA VAL A 292 -8.37 23.89 6.31
C VAL A 292 -9.82 23.88 5.83
N VAL A 293 -9.99 24.16 4.55
CA VAL A 293 -11.30 24.18 3.89
C VAL A 293 -11.52 22.92 3.07
N HIS A 294 -10.45 22.37 2.50
CA HIS A 294 -10.52 21.17 1.66
C HIS A 294 -10.02 19.93 2.41
N ARG A 295 -10.75 18.81 2.24
CA ARG A 295 -10.41 17.47 2.76
C ARG A 295 -9.00 17.05 2.29
N ILE A 296 -8.78 17.13 0.99
CA ILE A 296 -7.48 16.95 0.33
C ILE A 296 -7.14 18.30 -0.27
N ARG A 297 -5.92 18.78 -0.05
CA ARG A 297 -5.56 20.15 -0.40
C ARG A 297 -4.21 20.23 -1.08
N ALA A 298 -4.09 21.26 -1.91
CA ALA A 298 -2.83 21.73 -2.47
C ALA A 298 -2.80 23.26 -2.43
N ARG A 299 -1.78 23.85 -3.06
CA ARG A 299 -1.72 25.30 -3.30
C ARG A 299 -1.85 25.62 -4.78
N ASP A 300 -2.38 26.80 -5.09
CA ASP A 300 -2.20 27.40 -6.42
C ASP A 300 -0.87 28.16 -6.51
N LEU A 301 -0.57 28.73 -7.69
CA LEU A 301 0.64 29.53 -7.94
C LEU A 301 0.74 30.80 -7.07
N SER A 302 -0.37 31.26 -6.49
CA SER A 302 -0.39 32.40 -5.56
C SER A 302 -0.27 31.98 -4.10
N GLY A 303 -0.10 30.68 -3.83
CA GLY A 303 -0.01 30.12 -2.48
C GLY A 303 -1.35 29.95 -1.77
N ARG A 304 -2.49 30.14 -2.45
CA ARG A 304 -3.82 29.95 -1.86
C ARG A 304 -4.16 28.47 -1.79
N GLU A 305 -4.91 28.07 -0.78
CA GLU A 305 -5.46 26.71 -0.70
C GLU A 305 -6.41 26.44 -1.87
N VAL A 306 -6.30 25.25 -2.45
CA VAL A 306 -7.20 24.73 -3.47
C VAL A 306 -7.53 23.27 -3.20
N ASN A 307 -8.64 22.78 -3.75
CA ASN A 307 -9.02 21.38 -3.66
C ASN A 307 -7.99 20.49 -4.37
N GLY A 308 -7.48 19.49 -3.65
CA GLY A 308 -6.57 18.46 -4.17
C GLY A 308 -7.26 17.16 -4.54
N ASP A 309 -8.57 17.01 -4.31
CA ASP A 309 -9.37 15.88 -4.78
C ASP A 309 -9.91 16.18 -6.18
N LEU A 310 -9.29 15.59 -7.21
CA LEU A 310 -9.44 15.96 -8.61
C LEU A 310 -10.15 14.89 -9.42
N ASP A 311 -11.03 15.33 -10.31
CA ASP A 311 -11.57 14.55 -11.42
C ASP A 311 -11.22 15.20 -12.77
N PRO A 312 -10.05 14.90 -13.36
CA PRO A 312 -9.62 15.51 -14.62
C PRO A 312 -10.57 15.21 -15.80
N ALA A 313 -11.33 14.11 -15.73
CA ALA A 313 -12.37 13.81 -16.73
C ALA A 313 -13.52 14.82 -16.70
N ASN A 314 -13.73 15.45 -15.54
CA ASN A 314 -14.72 16.51 -15.32
C ASN A 314 -14.11 17.93 -15.29
N GLY A 315 -12.84 18.06 -15.68
CA GLY A 315 -12.20 19.36 -15.93
C GLY A 315 -11.21 19.83 -14.87
N ASP A 316 -11.01 19.07 -13.79
CA ASP A 316 -10.07 19.42 -12.70
C ASP A 316 -8.60 19.25 -13.14
N THR A 317 -8.15 20.20 -13.97
CA THR A 317 -6.81 20.27 -14.57
C THR A 317 -6.19 21.63 -14.26
N GLY A 318 -4.85 21.71 -14.29
CA GLY A 318 -4.18 22.95 -13.94
C GLY A 318 -2.76 22.76 -13.43
N ILE A 319 -2.24 23.79 -12.77
CA ILE A 319 -0.96 23.74 -12.07
C ILE A 319 -1.24 23.89 -10.58
N PHE A 320 -0.73 22.92 -9.83
CA PHE A 320 -0.82 22.82 -8.37
C PHE A 320 0.59 22.91 -7.79
N VAL A 321 0.68 23.38 -6.56
CA VAL A 321 1.91 23.43 -5.78
C VAL A 321 1.74 22.53 -4.58
N LEU A 322 2.59 21.52 -4.47
CA LEU A 322 2.68 20.61 -3.34
C LEU A 322 3.90 20.97 -2.51
N ARG A 323 3.67 21.46 -1.30
CA ARG A 323 4.73 21.61 -0.29
C ARG A 323 5.12 20.23 0.23
N ASP A 324 6.18 20.14 1.02
CA ASP A 324 6.59 18.87 1.63
C ASP A 324 5.42 18.23 2.39
N PHE A 325 5.08 17.01 2.02
CA PHE A 325 3.91 16.29 2.51
C PHE A 325 3.97 16.16 4.03
N VAL A 326 5.11 15.76 4.59
CA VAL A 326 5.22 15.44 6.03
C VAL A 326 4.82 16.63 6.93
N PRO A 327 5.39 17.84 6.79
CA PRO A 327 4.97 18.98 7.61
C PRO A 327 3.69 19.68 7.12
N SER A 328 3.32 19.56 5.85
CA SER A 328 2.23 20.36 5.27
C SER A 328 0.90 19.63 5.11
N GLY A 329 0.92 18.32 4.87
CA GLY A 329 -0.24 17.53 4.48
C GLY A 329 -0.78 17.82 3.07
N ASP A 330 -0.07 18.60 2.24
CA ASP A 330 -0.51 18.88 0.87
C ASP A 330 -0.34 17.62 0.00
N ALA A 331 -1.38 17.26 -0.76
CA ALA A 331 -1.40 16.12 -1.66
C ALA A 331 -2.41 16.34 -2.81
N LEU A 332 -2.28 15.55 -3.87
CA LEU A 332 -3.35 15.39 -4.87
C LEU A 332 -3.89 13.96 -4.82
N ARG A 333 -5.19 13.82 -5.08
CA ARG A 333 -5.86 12.56 -5.32
C ARG A 333 -6.62 12.68 -6.62
N ILE A 334 -6.38 11.78 -7.57
CA ILE A 334 -6.85 11.92 -8.95
C ILE A 334 -7.69 10.70 -9.30
N ARG A 335 -8.97 10.89 -9.60
CA ARG A 335 -9.86 9.79 -9.99
C ARG A 335 -9.48 9.19 -11.34
N MET A 336 -9.37 7.87 -11.41
CA MET A 336 -9.13 7.15 -12.66
C MET A 336 -10.45 6.96 -13.45
N PRO A 337 -10.53 7.38 -14.72
CA PRO A 337 -11.76 7.33 -15.49
C PRO A 337 -11.98 5.98 -16.17
N GLY A 338 -13.22 5.73 -16.61
CA GLY A 338 -13.58 4.62 -17.49
C GLY A 338 -13.84 3.27 -16.81
N ILE A 339 -13.53 3.14 -15.52
CA ILE A 339 -13.81 1.93 -14.74
C ILE A 339 -15.33 1.81 -14.47
N PRO A 340 -15.98 0.68 -14.82
CA PRO A 340 -17.40 0.44 -14.53
C PRO A 340 -17.72 0.59 -13.04
N GLU A 341 -18.90 1.10 -12.70
CA GLU A 341 -19.29 1.41 -11.31
C GLU A 341 -19.34 0.17 -10.40
N GLU A 342 -19.61 -1.00 -10.98
CA GLU A 342 -19.63 -2.30 -10.30
C GLU A 342 -18.23 -2.85 -9.98
N ASP A 343 -17.20 -2.34 -10.65
CA ASP A 343 -15.80 -2.73 -10.44
C ASP A 343 -15.12 -1.81 -9.43
N GLN A 344 -13.96 -2.23 -8.94
CA GLN A 344 -13.17 -1.45 -7.99
C GLN A 344 -12.64 -0.15 -8.63
N GLN A 345 -13.30 0.96 -8.31
CA GLN A 345 -12.86 2.31 -8.64
C GLN A 345 -11.45 2.60 -8.08
N GLN A 346 -10.70 3.49 -8.74
CA GLN A 346 -9.29 3.74 -8.42
C GLN A 346 -8.92 5.22 -8.41
N TRP A 347 -7.92 5.57 -7.59
CA TRP A 347 -7.43 6.94 -7.44
C TRP A 347 -5.91 6.98 -7.34
N LEU A 348 -5.27 7.87 -8.09
CA LEU A 348 -3.84 8.12 -7.99
C LEU A 348 -3.58 9.19 -6.93
N TRP A 349 -2.80 8.86 -5.90
CA TRP A 349 -2.28 9.78 -4.91
C TRP A 349 -0.92 10.33 -5.35
N VAL A 350 -0.70 11.62 -5.12
CA VAL A 350 0.56 12.31 -5.42
C VAL A 350 1.00 13.11 -4.19
N GLU A 351 2.17 12.77 -3.68
CA GLU A 351 2.81 13.35 -2.49
C GLU A 351 4.17 13.92 -2.88
N ASN A 352 4.57 15.06 -2.31
CA ASN A 352 5.92 15.60 -2.45
C ASN A 352 6.69 15.33 -1.16
N HIS A 353 7.74 14.51 -1.20
CA HIS A 353 8.59 14.25 -0.03
C HIS A 353 9.93 14.96 -0.18
N GLN A 354 10.43 15.53 0.91
CA GLN A 354 11.75 16.17 0.95
C GLN A 354 12.79 15.35 1.72
N GLY A 355 12.35 14.39 2.53
CA GLY A 355 13.23 13.51 3.29
C GLY A 355 13.70 14.10 4.63
N PHE A 356 14.15 13.20 5.50
CA PHE A 356 14.63 13.49 6.86
C PHE A 356 15.67 14.61 6.91
N HIS A 357 16.60 14.65 5.94
CA HIS A 357 17.65 15.66 5.91
C HIS A 357 17.14 17.10 5.70
N VAL A 358 15.92 17.25 5.17
CA VAL A 358 15.29 18.56 4.93
C VAL A 358 14.26 18.88 6.01
N ASN A 359 13.39 17.93 6.36
CA ASN A 359 12.28 18.19 7.29
C ASN A 359 12.49 17.71 8.72
N GLY A 360 13.55 16.94 8.99
CA GLY A 360 13.89 16.42 10.32
C GLY A 360 12.97 15.31 10.82
N SER A 361 11.99 14.84 10.03
CA SER A 361 11.08 13.77 10.45
C SER A 361 11.76 12.40 10.39
N PRO A 362 11.90 11.67 11.52
CA PRO A 362 12.71 10.45 11.59
C PRO A 362 12.14 9.28 10.79
N THR A 363 10.95 9.42 10.21
CA THR A 363 10.27 8.40 9.40
C THR A 363 10.13 8.78 7.93
N ASP A 364 10.54 9.98 7.53
CA ASP A 364 10.57 10.39 6.12
C ASP A 364 11.90 10.01 5.47
N LEU A 365 12.19 8.72 5.44
CA LEU A 365 13.43 8.14 4.96
C LEU A 365 13.19 6.73 4.44
N PHE A 366 14.10 6.21 3.62
CA PHE A 366 14.02 4.81 3.25
C PHE A 366 14.29 3.93 4.46
N HIS A 367 13.55 2.83 4.57
CA HIS A 367 13.52 1.95 5.74
C HIS A 367 14.91 1.70 6.37
N TRP A 368 15.88 1.31 5.55
CA TRP A 368 17.22 0.92 6.01
C TRP A 368 18.27 2.04 5.92
N GLU A 369 17.88 3.24 5.49
CA GLU A 369 18.76 4.39 5.21
C GLU A 369 19.68 4.75 6.39
N ARG A 370 19.17 4.65 7.62
CA ARG A 370 19.94 4.99 8.84
C ARG A 370 20.53 3.78 9.56
N SER A 371 20.21 2.58 9.11
CA SER A 371 20.65 1.32 9.72
C SER A 371 21.91 0.78 9.04
N VAL A 372 22.11 1.09 7.75
CA VAL A 372 23.27 0.66 6.97
C VAL A 372 23.71 1.72 5.95
N ASP A 373 25.02 1.89 5.78
CA ASP A 373 25.59 2.94 4.91
C ASP A 373 25.43 2.67 3.40
N CYS A 374 25.04 1.45 3.02
CA CYS A 374 24.93 1.03 1.63
C CYS A 374 23.58 1.37 0.97
N ILE A 375 22.61 1.88 1.75
CA ILE A 375 21.31 2.32 1.24
C ILE A 375 21.42 3.80 0.87
N ALA A 376 21.12 4.12 -0.39
CA ALA A 376 21.10 5.50 -0.85
C ALA A 376 19.96 6.25 -0.15
N PRO A 377 20.18 7.47 0.35
CA PRO A 377 19.16 8.22 1.05
C PRO A 377 18.04 8.66 0.13
N ILE A 378 16.86 8.90 0.69
CA ILE A 378 15.75 9.52 -0.03
C ILE A 378 16.18 10.83 -0.69
N GLU A 379 15.72 11.05 -1.92
CA GLU A 379 15.90 12.32 -2.63
C GLU A 379 14.55 13.01 -2.87
N PRO A 380 14.51 14.36 -2.80
CA PRO A 380 13.28 15.12 -3.02
C PRO A 380 12.59 14.84 -4.35
N GLY A 381 11.28 14.59 -4.31
CA GLY A 381 10.51 14.28 -5.52
C GLY A 381 9.05 13.94 -5.24
N LEU A 382 8.32 13.63 -6.31
CA LEU A 382 6.95 13.13 -6.21
C LEU A 382 6.95 11.62 -6.00
N PHE A 383 6.21 11.20 -4.98
CA PHE A 383 5.91 9.80 -4.66
C PHE A 383 4.43 9.56 -4.95
N MET A 384 4.11 8.44 -5.57
CA MET A 384 2.76 8.17 -6.06
C MET A 384 2.30 6.75 -5.74
N GLN A 385 1.01 6.60 -5.45
CA GLN A 385 0.36 5.31 -5.20
C GLN A 385 -1.01 5.26 -5.87
N MET A 386 -1.37 4.13 -6.45
CA MET A 386 -2.73 3.84 -6.88
C MET A 386 -3.51 3.23 -5.72
N GLN A 387 -4.62 3.87 -5.35
CA GLN A 387 -5.61 3.35 -4.43
C GLN A 387 -6.66 2.52 -5.18
N ILE A 388 -7.02 1.35 -4.64
CA ILE A 388 -8.06 0.46 -5.16
C ILE A 388 -9.23 0.37 -4.17
N GLY A 389 -10.40 0.89 -4.55
CA GLY A 389 -11.56 0.97 -3.66
C GLY A 389 -11.24 1.73 -2.37
N ARG A 390 -11.78 1.27 -1.23
CA ARG A 390 -11.50 1.83 0.11
C ARG A 390 -11.88 3.30 0.30
N GLU A 391 -12.95 3.72 -0.36
CA GLU A 391 -13.51 5.08 -0.23
C GLU A 391 -14.49 5.24 0.90
N GLU A 392 -15.06 4.15 1.39
CA GLU A 392 -16.12 4.17 2.38
C GLU A 392 -15.57 4.63 3.72
N ARG A 393 -15.74 5.91 4.02
CA ARG A 393 -15.34 6.55 5.30
C ARG A 393 -16.48 6.66 6.30
N GLU A 394 -17.71 6.39 5.88
CA GLU A 394 -18.89 6.43 6.73
C GLU A 394 -19.76 5.17 6.58
N GLY A 395 -20.42 4.80 7.68
CA GLY A 395 -21.38 3.70 7.71
C GLY A 395 -20.77 2.31 7.96
N PRO A 396 -21.56 1.24 7.84
CA PRO A 396 -21.20 -0.11 8.30
C PRO A 396 -20.10 -0.79 7.47
N MET A 397 -19.83 -0.30 6.25
CA MET A 397 -18.78 -0.81 5.37
C MET A 397 -17.41 -0.21 5.65
N THR A 398 -17.34 0.84 6.50
CA THR A 398 -16.11 1.60 6.79
C THR A 398 -14.92 0.71 7.13
N TYR A 399 -15.08 -0.29 7.99
CA TYR A 399 -13.98 -1.17 8.43
C TYR A 399 -13.91 -2.52 7.69
N ARG A 400 -14.66 -2.67 6.59
CA ARG A 400 -14.63 -3.87 5.73
C ARG A 400 -13.79 -3.62 4.48
N GLY A 401 -13.46 -4.70 3.76
CA GLY A 401 -12.69 -4.64 2.51
C GLY A 401 -11.53 -5.61 2.53
N ARG A 402 -10.56 -5.37 1.63
CA ARG A 402 -9.40 -6.25 1.36
C ARG A 402 -8.08 -5.53 1.60
N ALA A 403 -7.04 -6.30 1.86
CA ALA A 403 -5.67 -5.80 2.00
C ALA A 403 -5.09 -5.38 0.63
N ASP A 404 -3.91 -4.76 0.65
CA ASP A 404 -3.19 -4.28 -0.54
C ASP A 404 -4.07 -3.44 -1.46
N TYR A 405 -4.62 -2.37 -0.89
CA TYR A 405 -5.39 -1.37 -1.63
C TYR A 405 -4.56 -0.15 -2.02
N LEU A 406 -3.28 -0.06 -1.62
CA LEU A 406 -2.31 0.92 -2.11
C LEU A 406 -1.21 0.17 -2.87
N ARG A 407 -1.05 0.50 -4.15
CA ARG A 407 0.01 -0.03 -5.03
C ARG A 407 0.92 1.13 -5.47
N PRO A 408 2.23 1.10 -5.18
CA PRO A 408 3.15 2.15 -5.62
C PRO A 408 3.15 2.38 -7.15
N VAL A 409 3.38 3.61 -7.56
CA VAL A 409 3.61 4.00 -8.97
C VAL A 409 5.02 4.57 -9.05
N LEU A 410 5.98 3.72 -9.39
CA LEU A 410 7.41 4.05 -9.32
C LEU A 410 7.89 4.69 -10.62
N ALA A 411 8.69 5.75 -10.51
CA ALA A 411 9.19 6.50 -11.65
C ALA A 411 10.14 5.71 -12.56
N ASN A 412 10.72 4.61 -12.08
CA ASN A 412 11.56 3.72 -12.89
C ASN A 412 10.76 2.72 -13.74
N GLY A 413 9.45 2.61 -13.57
CA GLY A 413 8.55 1.92 -14.50
C GLY A 413 8.11 0.51 -14.08
N LEU A 414 7.28 -0.07 -14.95
CA LEU A 414 6.74 -1.42 -14.86
C LEU A 414 7.37 -2.32 -15.93
N PHE A 415 7.70 -3.55 -15.56
CA PHE A 415 8.40 -4.50 -16.41
C PHE A 415 7.88 -5.93 -16.24
N ASP A 416 7.98 -6.69 -17.34
CA ASP A 416 7.86 -8.14 -17.34
C ASP A 416 9.13 -8.76 -16.73
N PHE A 417 9.18 -8.89 -15.41
CA PHE A 417 10.36 -9.43 -14.73
C PHE A 417 10.71 -10.83 -15.22
N ARG A 418 12.00 -11.03 -15.48
CA ARG A 418 12.58 -12.35 -15.77
C ARG A 418 13.66 -12.64 -14.75
N LEU A 419 13.58 -13.78 -14.09
CA LEU A 419 14.60 -14.20 -13.14
C LEU A 419 15.81 -14.79 -13.89
N ARG A 420 17.00 -14.57 -13.32
CA ARG A 420 18.21 -15.30 -13.71
C ARG A 420 18.20 -16.67 -13.02
N GLY A 421 18.79 -17.67 -13.66
CA GLY A 421 18.76 -19.07 -13.18
C GLY A 421 19.72 -19.38 -12.02
N ASP A 422 20.46 -18.40 -11.53
CA ASP A 422 21.45 -18.50 -10.45
C ASP A 422 21.24 -17.34 -9.45
N THR A 423 22.02 -17.35 -8.37
CA THR A 423 21.98 -16.29 -7.35
C THR A 423 23.24 -15.45 -7.38
N LEU A 424 23.11 -14.18 -6.99
CA LEU A 424 24.23 -13.32 -6.62
C LEU A 424 24.19 -13.07 -5.13
N ARG A 425 25.37 -12.84 -4.56
CA ARG A 425 25.46 -12.28 -3.22
C ARG A 425 24.96 -10.84 -3.27
N ASP A 426 23.81 -10.61 -2.67
CA ASP A 426 23.27 -9.31 -2.34
C ASP A 426 24.01 -8.81 -1.10
N MET A 427 24.67 -7.66 -1.20
CA MET A 427 25.50 -7.17 -0.10
C MET A 427 24.73 -6.28 0.87
N CYS A 428 23.54 -5.77 0.50
CA CYS A 428 22.91 -4.67 1.23
C CYS A 428 21.38 -4.76 1.28
N PRO A 429 20.73 -4.71 2.46
CA PRO A 429 21.30 -4.61 3.82
C PRO A 429 21.63 -5.98 4.44
N PHE A 430 21.16 -7.08 3.84
CA PHE A 430 21.11 -8.39 4.51
C PHE A 430 22.34 -9.28 4.26
N ASN A 431 23.22 -8.90 3.32
CA ASN A 431 24.40 -9.70 2.97
C ASN A 431 24.06 -11.19 2.69
N SER A 432 23.00 -11.42 1.92
CA SER A 432 22.42 -12.74 1.63
C SER A 432 22.50 -13.05 0.13
N ASN A 433 22.11 -14.26 -0.29
CA ASN A 433 22.00 -14.56 -1.72
C ASN A 433 20.62 -14.13 -2.23
N SER A 434 20.57 -13.39 -3.33
CA SER A 434 19.34 -13.06 -4.03
C SER A 434 19.37 -13.58 -5.47
N THR A 435 18.21 -14.01 -5.97
CA THR A 435 18.04 -14.33 -7.40
C THR A 435 17.88 -13.04 -8.18
N PRO A 436 18.78 -12.70 -9.11
CA PRO A 436 18.66 -11.46 -9.86
C PRO A 436 17.51 -11.47 -10.85
N PHE A 437 16.99 -10.30 -11.19
CA PHE A 437 15.95 -10.12 -12.21
C PHE A 437 16.34 -9.09 -13.27
N PHE A 438 15.85 -9.28 -14.50
CA PHE A 438 16.11 -8.36 -15.61
C PHE A 438 15.09 -7.23 -15.67
N MET A 439 15.57 -6.00 -15.88
CA MET A 439 14.77 -4.79 -16.06
C MET A 439 15.23 -4.01 -17.30
N ASP A 440 15.42 -4.71 -18.41
CA ASP A 440 15.84 -4.11 -19.68
C ASP A 440 14.66 -3.44 -20.40
N ALA A 441 14.96 -2.46 -21.27
CA ALA A 441 13.93 -1.65 -21.93
C ALA A 441 12.96 -2.45 -22.83
N ASP A 442 13.38 -3.59 -23.37
CA ASP A 442 12.53 -4.48 -24.16
C ASP A 442 11.52 -5.27 -23.31
N LEU A 443 11.74 -5.34 -22.00
CA LEU A 443 10.82 -5.93 -21.02
C LEU A 443 9.84 -4.91 -20.43
N ALA A 444 9.92 -3.63 -20.82
CA ALA A 444 8.98 -2.62 -20.38
C ALA A 444 7.53 -3.08 -20.66
N ASN A 445 6.68 -2.93 -19.64
CA ASN A 445 5.27 -3.25 -19.69
C ASN A 445 4.49 -2.25 -18.82
N PRO A 446 4.23 -1.03 -19.33
CA PRO A 446 3.68 0.08 -18.55
C PRO A 446 2.25 -0.12 -18.05
N LEU A 447 1.53 -1.15 -18.51
CA LEU A 447 0.12 -1.36 -18.18
C LEU A 447 -0.09 -2.49 -17.16
N THR A 448 0.66 -3.60 -17.27
CA THR A 448 0.48 -4.76 -16.37
C THR A 448 1.77 -5.27 -15.75
N GLY A 449 2.92 -4.66 -16.03
CA GLY A 449 4.20 -5.11 -15.50
C GLY A 449 4.30 -4.99 -13.97
N ASN A 450 5.33 -5.63 -13.43
CA ASN A 450 5.71 -5.51 -12.03
C ASN A 450 6.65 -4.34 -11.80
N HIS A 451 6.70 -3.85 -10.56
CA HIS A 451 7.70 -2.88 -10.10
C HIS A 451 8.54 -3.44 -8.95
N GLU A 452 9.64 -2.75 -8.63
CA GLU A 452 10.64 -3.23 -7.67
C GLU A 452 10.12 -3.33 -6.23
N GLN A 453 9.11 -2.54 -5.86
CA GLN A 453 8.44 -2.59 -4.54
C GLN A 453 7.27 -3.58 -4.45
N GLU A 454 7.22 -4.61 -5.29
CA GLU A 454 6.27 -5.72 -5.18
C GLU A 454 6.96 -6.99 -4.72
N LEU A 455 6.20 -7.98 -4.25
CA LEU A 455 6.62 -9.37 -4.28
C LEU A 455 5.88 -10.09 -5.42
N PRO A 456 6.51 -10.28 -6.60
CA PRO A 456 5.89 -10.96 -7.73
C PRO A 456 5.71 -12.47 -7.50
N LEU A 457 4.72 -13.06 -8.18
CA LEU A 457 4.56 -14.51 -8.29
C LEU A 457 5.24 -15.04 -9.55
N MET A 458 5.88 -16.20 -9.40
CA MET A 458 6.52 -16.95 -10.47
C MET A 458 6.27 -18.44 -10.19
N ASP A 459 5.93 -19.23 -11.22
CA ASP A 459 5.77 -20.69 -11.13
C ASP A 459 7.18 -21.31 -10.95
N ARG A 460 7.60 -21.43 -9.69
CA ARG A 460 8.96 -21.82 -9.31
C ARG A 460 9.07 -23.32 -9.14
N ASN A 461 7.97 -23.99 -8.86
CA ASN A 461 7.91 -25.45 -8.70
C ASN A 461 7.56 -26.18 -10.03
N GLY A 462 7.12 -25.46 -11.06
CA GLY A 462 6.79 -25.98 -12.39
C GLY A 462 5.44 -26.70 -12.45
N ASP A 463 4.53 -26.46 -11.51
CA ASP A 463 3.25 -27.16 -11.41
C ASP A 463 2.12 -26.52 -12.25
N SER A 464 2.42 -25.44 -12.97
CA SER A 464 1.45 -24.69 -13.79
C SER A 464 0.34 -24.01 -12.98
N ALA A 465 0.61 -23.71 -11.72
CA ALA A 465 -0.18 -22.81 -10.88
C ALA A 465 0.74 -21.75 -10.27
N LEU A 466 0.12 -20.66 -9.79
CA LEU A 466 0.78 -19.65 -8.99
C LEU A 466 0.09 -19.61 -7.64
N GLU A 467 0.87 -19.71 -6.57
CA GLU A 467 0.39 -19.55 -5.20
C GLU A 467 1.20 -18.51 -4.43
N HIS A 468 0.59 -17.90 -3.42
CA HIS A 468 1.25 -16.89 -2.59
C HIS A 468 2.48 -17.45 -1.83
N GLY A 469 2.65 -18.77 -1.74
CA GLY A 469 3.89 -19.38 -1.27
C GLY A 469 5.10 -19.13 -2.18
N GLU A 470 4.87 -18.73 -3.43
CA GLU A 470 5.91 -18.52 -4.45
C GLU A 470 6.32 -17.05 -4.62
N HIS A 471 5.80 -16.15 -3.77
CA HIS A 471 6.24 -14.75 -3.74
C HIS A 471 7.75 -14.67 -3.63
N TRP A 472 8.34 -13.84 -4.48
CA TRP A 472 9.78 -13.61 -4.50
C TRP A 472 10.08 -12.14 -4.21
N VAL A 473 11.11 -11.89 -3.40
CA VAL A 473 11.54 -10.53 -3.02
C VAL A 473 12.53 -10.00 -4.07
N PRO A 474 12.24 -8.86 -4.74
CA PRO A 474 13.20 -8.20 -5.61
C PRO A 474 14.41 -7.66 -4.84
N GLY A 475 15.49 -8.44 -4.86
CA GLY A 475 16.79 -8.08 -4.28
C GLY A 475 17.68 -7.37 -5.29
N THR A 476 18.35 -8.14 -6.14
CA THR A 476 19.32 -7.63 -7.13
C THR A 476 18.70 -7.41 -8.51
N ARG A 477 18.73 -6.17 -9.01
CA ARG A 477 18.37 -5.87 -10.40
C ARG A 477 19.55 -6.10 -11.35
N LEU A 478 19.26 -6.55 -12.57
CA LEU A 478 20.16 -6.51 -13.71
C LEU A 478 19.59 -5.58 -14.78
N GLU A 479 20.35 -4.55 -15.14
CA GLU A 479 20.03 -3.65 -16.23
C GLU A 479 21.22 -3.55 -17.19
N ARG A 480 21.00 -3.85 -18.47
CA ARG A 480 22.04 -3.87 -19.51
C ARG A 480 23.26 -4.71 -19.11
N GLY A 481 23.01 -5.83 -18.44
CA GLY A 481 24.03 -6.76 -17.94
C GLY A 481 24.78 -6.31 -16.69
N LYS A 482 24.45 -5.16 -16.09
CA LYS A 482 25.08 -4.65 -14.87
C LYS A 482 24.21 -4.96 -13.65
N PRO A 483 24.76 -5.61 -12.61
CA PRO A 483 24.04 -5.86 -11.37
C PRO A 483 24.01 -4.62 -10.48
N ASP A 484 22.86 -4.42 -9.86
CA ASP A 484 22.59 -3.48 -8.79
C ASP A 484 22.24 -4.30 -7.55
N THR A 485 23.26 -4.59 -6.73
CA THR A 485 23.20 -5.55 -5.61
C THR A 485 22.75 -4.90 -4.30
N HIS A 486 21.77 -4.01 -4.38
CA HIS A 486 21.11 -3.40 -3.23
C HIS A 486 19.64 -3.82 -3.28
N VAL A 487 19.06 -4.23 -2.14
CA VAL A 487 17.64 -4.61 -2.06
C VAL A 487 16.75 -3.48 -2.54
N VAL A 488 16.38 -3.53 -3.82
CA VAL A 488 15.60 -2.48 -4.50
C VAL A 488 14.20 -2.37 -3.90
N PHE A 489 13.66 -3.47 -3.38
CA PHE A 489 12.34 -3.51 -2.75
C PHE A 489 12.19 -2.55 -1.56
N ALA A 490 13.28 -2.23 -0.85
CA ALA A 490 13.26 -1.33 0.30
C ALA A 490 13.33 0.18 -0.06
N GLY A 491 13.30 0.52 -1.35
CA GLY A 491 13.28 1.91 -1.81
C GLY A 491 14.62 2.40 -2.39
N LYS A 492 14.52 3.21 -3.45
CA LYS A 492 15.65 3.88 -4.11
C LYS A 492 15.25 5.29 -4.59
N PRO A 493 16.19 6.24 -4.72
CA PRO A 493 15.89 7.60 -5.21
C PRO A 493 15.16 7.65 -6.55
N GLU A 494 15.48 6.73 -7.45
CA GLU A 494 14.86 6.60 -8.78
C GLU A 494 13.42 6.09 -8.78
N HIS A 495 12.89 5.68 -7.63
CA HIS A 495 11.46 5.41 -7.47
C HIS A 495 10.61 6.68 -7.47
N ALA A 496 11.21 7.82 -7.10
CA ALA A 496 10.55 9.12 -7.08
C ALA A 496 10.64 9.82 -8.45
N PHE A 497 9.59 10.57 -8.81
CA PHE A 497 9.63 11.48 -9.95
C PHE A 497 10.40 12.74 -9.56
N ARG A 498 11.53 13.00 -10.23
CA ARG A 498 12.52 14.01 -9.81
C ARG A 498 12.93 14.91 -10.95
N MET A 499 13.35 16.13 -10.62
CA MET A 499 13.91 17.06 -11.60
C MET A 499 15.13 16.46 -12.33
N ASN A 500 15.97 15.66 -11.67
CA ASN A 500 17.12 15.04 -12.34
C ASN A 500 16.83 13.61 -12.87
N GLY A 501 15.56 13.21 -12.96
CA GLY A 501 15.15 11.90 -13.43
C GLY A 501 13.86 11.95 -14.26
N VAL A 502 13.00 10.94 -14.11
CA VAL A 502 11.68 10.93 -14.73
C VAL A 502 10.79 11.97 -14.05
N ARG A 503 10.13 12.82 -14.83
CA ARG A 503 9.32 13.94 -14.33
C ARG A 503 7.84 13.82 -14.64
N LYS A 504 7.45 12.84 -15.45
CA LYS A 504 6.12 12.77 -16.04
C LYS A 504 5.56 11.36 -15.99
N LEU A 505 4.32 11.27 -15.53
CA LEU A 505 3.41 10.13 -15.68
C LEU A 505 2.34 10.50 -16.73
N GLY A 506 2.04 9.62 -17.67
CA GLY A 506 0.98 9.77 -18.67
C GLY A 506 0.69 8.44 -19.36
N MET A 507 -0.32 8.37 -20.25
CA MET A 507 -0.70 7.08 -20.86
C MET A 507 0.41 6.44 -21.72
N CYS A 508 1.31 7.28 -22.24
CA CYS A 508 2.41 6.89 -23.13
C CYS A 508 3.77 7.00 -22.43
N THR A 509 3.81 6.81 -21.10
CA THR A 509 5.05 6.72 -20.33
C THR A 509 5.19 5.34 -19.69
N ASN A 510 6.37 5.04 -19.13
CA ASN A 510 6.56 3.90 -18.23
C ASN A 510 6.96 4.44 -16.84
N PRO A 511 6.12 4.30 -15.80
CA PRO A 511 4.81 3.65 -15.78
C PRO A 511 3.74 4.47 -16.53
N SER A 512 2.58 3.87 -16.80
CA SER A 512 1.42 4.56 -17.41
C SER A 512 0.50 5.19 -16.37
N SER A 513 -0.23 6.25 -16.74
CA SER A 513 -1.34 6.81 -15.93
C SER A 513 -2.65 5.99 -16.01
N THR A 514 -2.64 4.87 -16.71
CA THR A 514 -3.78 3.93 -16.78
C THR A 514 -4.09 3.32 -15.40
N ASN A 515 -5.35 2.94 -15.19
CA ASN A 515 -5.73 2.16 -14.01
C ASN A 515 -4.96 0.84 -13.93
N MET A 516 -4.88 0.29 -12.72
CA MET A 516 -4.24 -0.99 -12.46
C MET A 516 -5.23 -2.14 -12.70
N LEU A 517 -4.74 -3.27 -13.21
CA LEU A 517 -5.53 -4.49 -13.19
C LEU A 517 -5.57 -5.04 -11.77
N THR A 518 -6.73 -5.56 -11.36
CA THR A 518 -6.89 -6.23 -10.07
C THR A 518 -7.20 -7.71 -10.28
N LEU A 519 -6.74 -8.53 -9.33
CA LEU A 519 -7.10 -9.94 -9.23
C LEU A 519 -7.17 -10.25 -7.75
N ILE A 520 -8.39 -10.24 -7.22
CA ILE A 520 -8.62 -10.53 -5.82
C ILE A 520 -8.29 -11.99 -5.57
N SER A 521 -7.25 -12.21 -4.77
CA SER A 521 -6.72 -13.53 -4.47
C SER A 521 -6.46 -13.72 -2.99
N THR A 522 -6.38 -14.98 -2.60
CA THR A 522 -5.90 -15.41 -1.28
C THR A 522 -5.19 -16.73 -1.44
N ASN A 523 -4.03 -16.89 -0.79
CA ASN A 523 -3.24 -18.11 -0.78
C ASN A 523 -3.02 -18.73 -2.18
N ASP A 524 -3.89 -19.65 -2.60
CA ASP A 524 -3.81 -20.46 -3.82
C ASP A 524 -4.99 -20.22 -4.78
N ARG A 525 -5.85 -19.23 -4.52
CA ARG A 525 -7.09 -19.02 -5.29
C ARG A 525 -7.32 -17.58 -5.74
N ASP A 526 -7.81 -17.46 -6.97
CA ASP A 526 -8.56 -16.30 -7.45
C ASP A 526 -10.01 -16.39 -6.94
N VAL A 527 -10.42 -15.42 -6.13
CA VAL A 527 -11.71 -15.44 -5.41
C VAL A 527 -12.89 -15.28 -6.35
N PHE A 528 -12.73 -14.52 -7.44
CA PHE A 528 -13.82 -14.16 -8.36
C PHE A 528 -13.66 -14.76 -9.76
N GLN A 529 -12.68 -15.64 -9.97
CA GLN A 529 -12.43 -16.30 -11.26
C GLN A 529 -12.34 -15.28 -12.41
N ARG A 530 -11.59 -14.19 -12.18
CA ARG A 530 -11.43 -13.05 -13.08
C ARG A 530 -12.70 -12.25 -13.35
N GLY A 531 -13.81 -12.56 -12.69
CA GLY A 531 -15.05 -11.80 -12.72
C GLY A 531 -15.04 -10.57 -11.80
N GLY A 532 -16.16 -9.85 -11.79
CA GLY A 532 -16.36 -8.68 -10.92
C GLY A 532 -16.22 -9.05 -9.43
N PRO A 533 -15.67 -8.15 -8.61
CA PRO A 533 -15.41 -6.74 -8.89
C PRO A 533 -13.99 -6.45 -9.42
N ASN A 534 -13.30 -7.45 -9.97
CA ASN A 534 -11.95 -7.26 -10.50
C ASN A 534 -11.93 -6.33 -11.71
N VAL A 535 -11.01 -5.38 -11.72
CA VAL A 535 -10.74 -4.55 -12.90
C VAL A 535 -9.80 -5.33 -13.83
N ARG A 536 -10.34 -5.86 -14.92
CA ARG A 536 -9.62 -6.70 -15.90
C ARG A 536 -9.27 -6.00 -17.20
N THR A 537 -9.56 -4.71 -17.28
CA THR A 537 -9.32 -3.86 -18.45
C THR A 537 -8.44 -2.67 -18.08
N ALA A 538 -7.42 -2.42 -18.90
CA ALA A 538 -6.62 -1.20 -18.88
C ALA A 538 -7.34 -0.12 -19.70
N TYR A 539 -7.92 0.88 -19.04
CA TYR A 539 -8.61 2.01 -19.64
C TYR A 539 -7.64 3.16 -19.90
N LEU A 540 -7.27 3.34 -21.16
CA LEU A 540 -6.42 4.46 -21.58
C LEU A 540 -7.13 5.79 -21.31
N ASN A 541 -6.39 6.79 -20.84
CA ASN A 541 -6.93 8.07 -20.42
C ASN A 541 -5.95 9.21 -20.75
N GLY A 542 -6.44 10.44 -20.93
CA GLY A 542 -5.59 11.59 -21.26
C GLY A 542 -4.83 12.18 -20.07
N ILE A 543 -4.91 11.53 -18.89
CA ILE A 543 -4.39 12.11 -17.64
C ILE A 543 -2.87 12.08 -17.67
N SER A 544 -2.26 13.21 -17.31
CA SER A 544 -0.83 13.26 -17.00
C SER A 544 -0.54 14.08 -15.76
N VAL A 545 0.51 13.65 -15.04
CA VAL A 545 1.08 14.32 -13.87
C VAL A 545 2.52 14.68 -14.23
N GLU A 546 2.83 15.97 -14.32
CA GLU A 546 4.14 16.47 -14.75
C GLU A 546 4.76 17.38 -13.68
N LEU A 547 5.92 16.99 -13.14
CA LEU A 547 6.75 17.84 -12.28
C LEU A 547 7.44 18.91 -13.14
N LEU A 548 7.00 20.15 -12.99
CA LEU A 548 7.52 21.30 -13.74
C LEU A 548 8.77 21.90 -13.11
N ALA A 549 8.77 22.04 -11.78
CA ALA A 549 9.84 22.66 -11.01
C ALA A 549 9.79 22.19 -9.54
N MET A 550 10.92 22.34 -8.86
CA MET A 550 11.08 22.16 -7.42
C MET A 550 11.77 23.40 -6.85
N GLU A 551 11.02 24.28 -6.21
CA GLU A 551 11.52 25.58 -5.70
C GLU A 551 11.38 25.64 -4.18
N ASN A 552 12.50 25.78 -3.46
CA ASN A 552 12.52 25.77 -1.99
C ASN A 552 11.78 24.57 -1.37
N GLY A 553 11.86 23.40 -2.03
CA GLY A 553 11.17 22.17 -1.63
C GLY A 553 9.70 22.07 -2.02
N ASN A 554 9.14 23.08 -2.70
CA ASN A 554 7.78 23.03 -3.23
C ASN A 554 7.78 22.48 -4.66
N ALA A 555 7.00 21.43 -4.90
CA ALA A 555 6.83 20.84 -6.21
C ALA A 555 5.71 21.54 -6.99
N MET A 556 6.03 22.09 -8.16
CA MET A 556 5.03 22.60 -9.10
C MET A 556 4.61 21.46 -10.03
N VAL A 557 3.36 21.02 -9.90
CA VAL A 557 2.81 19.85 -10.58
C VAL A 557 1.72 20.27 -11.56
N ARG A 558 1.83 19.85 -12.81
CA ARG A 558 0.78 20.05 -13.81
C ARG A 558 -0.05 18.80 -13.99
N ILE A 559 -1.36 18.97 -13.89
CA ILE A 559 -2.37 17.96 -14.20
C ILE A 559 -3.04 18.32 -15.52
N ARG A 560 -3.10 17.36 -16.45
CA ARG A 560 -3.83 17.49 -17.73
C ARG A 560 -4.76 16.30 -17.93
N ASN A 561 -5.62 16.40 -18.94
CA ASN A 561 -6.45 15.29 -19.44
C ASN A 561 -6.45 15.20 -20.99
N ASP A 562 -5.42 15.76 -21.64
CA ASP A 562 -5.28 15.83 -23.10
C ASP A 562 -3.94 15.24 -23.59
N ASP A 563 -3.26 14.46 -22.75
CA ASP A 563 -1.96 13.87 -23.05
C ASP A 563 -2.09 12.52 -23.76
N THR A 564 -2.43 12.57 -25.05
CA THR A 564 -2.74 11.40 -25.89
C THR A 564 -1.66 11.10 -26.94
N ARG A 565 -0.54 11.82 -26.90
CA ARG A 565 0.51 11.73 -27.93
C ARG A 565 1.68 10.88 -27.46
N MET A 566 1.93 9.79 -28.18
CA MET A 566 3.06 8.90 -27.98
C MET A 566 4.27 9.42 -28.74
N VAL A 567 5.36 9.73 -28.03
CA VAL A 567 6.61 10.27 -28.60
C VAL A 567 7.83 9.40 -28.33
N THR A 568 7.62 8.24 -27.71
CA THR A 568 8.63 7.23 -27.42
C THR A 568 8.03 5.85 -27.64
N ASP A 569 8.87 4.87 -27.98
CA ASP A 569 8.40 3.51 -28.23
C ASP A 569 7.68 2.95 -27.00
N GLN A 570 6.52 2.33 -27.23
CA GLN A 570 5.70 1.72 -26.20
C GLN A 570 5.46 0.24 -26.49
N ARG A 571 5.48 -0.57 -25.44
CA ARG A 571 5.02 -1.95 -25.45
C ARG A 571 3.85 -2.09 -24.50
N TRP A 572 2.66 -2.25 -25.06
CA TRP A 572 1.42 -2.38 -24.28
C TRP A 572 0.97 -3.82 -24.24
N CYS A 573 0.82 -4.32 -23.02
CA CYS A 573 0.35 -5.66 -22.71
C CYS A 573 -0.75 -5.57 -21.65
N ALA A 574 -1.87 -6.25 -21.87
CA ALA A 574 -2.91 -6.52 -20.88
C ALA A 574 -3.88 -7.56 -21.42
N ASP A 575 -4.69 -8.24 -20.60
CA ASP A 575 -5.76 -9.10 -21.11
C ASP A 575 -6.70 -8.30 -22.03
N SER A 576 -7.05 -7.09 -21.60
CA SER A 576 -7.91 -6.14 -22.32
C SER A 576 -7.37 -4.71 -22.17
N ILE A 577 -7.24 -4.00 -23.28
CA ILE A 577 -6.93 -2.55 -23.34
C ILE A 577 -8.10 -1.87 -24.04
N VAL A 578 -8.54 -0.73 -23.53
CA VAL A 578 -9.64 0.06 -24.11
C VAL A 578 -9.18 1.50 -24.34
N LEU A 579 -9.32 1.98 -25.59
CA LEU A 579 -9.17 3.39 -25.95
C LEU A 579 -10.56 4.04 -26.09
N PRO A 580 -10.98 4.89 -25.13
CA PRO A 580 -12.18 5.70 -25.27
C PRO A 580 -11.99 6.87 -26.25
N PRO A 581 -13.07 7.57 -26.65
CA PRO A 581 -13.02 8.75 -27.53
C PRO A 581 -12.43 9.97 -26.82
N LEU A 582 -11.15 9.90 -26.48
CA LEU A 582 -10.38 10.99 -25.89
C LEU A 582 -10.18 12.11 -26.90
N ARG A 583 -9.96 13.33 -26.39
CA ARG A 583 -9.62 14.52 -27.18
C ARG A 583 -8.23 15.00 -26.82
N GLY A 584 -7.24 14.53 -27.56
CA GLY A 584 -5.89 15.08 -27.52
C GLY A 584 -5.82 16.52 -27.99
N LYS A 585 -4.66 17.15 -27.79
CA LYS A 585 -4.38 18.51 -28.29
C LYS A 585 -4.50 18.64 -29.80
N ASP A 586 -4.22 17.57 -30.53
CA ASP A 586 -4.35 17.45 -31.98
C ASP A 586 -5.74 16.94 -32.41
N GLY A 587 -6.66 16.74 -31.47
CA GLY A 587 -8.02 16.26 -31.72
C GLY A 587 -8.15 14.74 -31.83
N HIS A 588 -7.05 13.98 -31.71
CA HIS A 588 -7.07 12.52 -31.80
C HIS A 588 -7.09 11.88 -30.41
N SER A 589 -7.68 10.68 -30.31
CA SER A 589 -7.73 9.93 -29.06
C SER A 589 -6.39 9.30 -28.71
N LEU A 590 -5.59 8.96 -29.73
CA LEU A 590 -4.20 8.53 -29.62
C LEU A 590 -3.45 8.95 -30.88
N THR A 591 -2.30 9.57 -30.72
CA THR A 591 -1.39 9.86 -31.84
C THR A 591 -0.07 9.15 -31.63
N ILE A 592 0.32 8.30 -32.59
CA ILE A 592 1.64 7.66 -32.61
C ILE A 592 2.55 8.51 -33.48
N ALA A 593 3.48 9.23 -32.82
CA ALA A 593 4.31 10.21 -33.49
C ALA A 593 5.31 9.59 -34.48
N THR A 594 5.78 10.39 -35.42
CA THR A 594 6.80 10.00 -36.39
C THR A 594 7.97 9.26 -35.77
N GLY A 595 8.37 8.15 -36.40
CA GLY A 595 9.50 7.31 -35.97
C GLY A 595 9.27 6.49 -34.70
N THR A 596 8.07 6.54 -34.12
CA THR A 596 7.72 5.84 -32.87
C THR A 596 7.03 4.50 -33.14
N THR A 597 7.28 3.50 -32.32
CA THR A 597 6.65 2.18 -32.37
C THR A 597 5.68 1.97 -31.22
N LEU A 598 4.42 1.67 -31.52
CA LEU A 598 3.51 1.00 -30.59
C LEU A 598 3.51 -0.50 -30.87
N ARG A 599 3.93 -1.29 -29.88
CA ARG A 599 3.84 -2.74 -29.89
C ARG A 599 2.72 -3.21 -28.96
N ILE A 600 1.76 -3.93 -29.51
CA ILE A 600 0.73 -4.68 -28.78
C ILE A 600 1.22 -6.13 -28.66
N ASP A 601 1.52 -6.53 -27.43
CA ASP A 601 2.16 -7.80 -27.09
C ASP A 601 1.47 -8.47 -25.90
N ARG A 602 1.79 -9.74 -25.64
CA ARG A 602 1.31 -10.50 -24.50
C ARG A 602 2.20 -10.26 -23.28
N SER A 603 1.57 -10.05 -22.12
CA SER A 603 2.25 -9.82 -20.84
C SER A 603 2.98 -11.09 -20.39
N ARG A 604 4.24 -10.97 -19.94
CA ARG A 604 4.88 -12.06 -19.17
C ARG A 604 4.65 -11.91 -17.67
N THR A 605 4.29 -10.72 -17.19
CA THR A 605 3.72 -10.60 -15.85
C THR A 605 2.38 -11.34 -15.78
N PRO A 606 2.20 -12.24 -14.79
CA PRO A 606 0.96 -12.97 -14.60
C PRO A 606 -0.25 -12.06 -14.40
N THR A 607 -1.34 -12.38 -15.08
CA THR A 607 -2.66 -11.77 -14.89
C THR A 607 -3.70 -12.78 -14.39
N ARG A 608 -3.38 -14.09 -14.37
CA ARG A 608 -4.18 -15.17 -13.75
C ARG A 608 -3.28 -16.13 -12.97
N MET A 609 -3.85 -16.89 -12.02
CA MET A 609 -3.08 -17.80 -11.16
C MET A 609 -2.97 -19.22 -11.71
N THR A 610 -3.91 -19.67 -12.54
CA THR A 610 -3.99 -21.07 -12.99
C THR A 610 -4.20 -21.14 -14.51
N GLU A 611 -4.14 -22.37 -15.03
CA GLU A 611 -4.40 -22.69 -16.44
C GLU A 611 -3.52 -21.87 -17.42
N PRO A 612 -2.18 -21.86 -17.23
CA PRO A 612 -1.30 -21.17 -18.16
C PRO A 612 -1.35 -21.82 -19.54
N GLU A 613 -1.14 -21.02 -20.58
CA GLU A 613 -0.90 -21.56 -21.91
C GLU A 613 0.59 -21.83 -22.06
N VAL A 614 0.98 -23.05 -22.42
CA VAL A 614 2.38 -23.38 -22.70
C VAL A 614 2.66 -23.22 -24.18
N LYS A 615 3.55 -22.29 -24.55
CA LYS A 615 3.94 -22.03 -25.93
C LYS A 615 5.44 -21.77 -26.01
N ASN A 616 6.14 -22.54 -26.87
CA ASN A 616 7.59 -22.46 -27.06
C ASN A 616 8.39 -22.62 -25.75
N GLY A 617 7.92 -23.48 -24.84
CA GLY A 617 8.57 -23.71 -23.53
C GLY A 617 8.38 -22.58 -22.52
N ILE A 618 7.50 -21.62 -22.79
CA ILE A 618 7.12 -20.54 -21.87
C ILE A 618 5.68 -20.78 -21.40
N SER A 619 5.47 -20.78 -20.09
CA SER A 619 4.14 -20.77 -19.46
C SER A 619 3.61 -19.35 -19.40
N TRP A 620 2.48 -19.10 -20.06
CA TRP A 620 1.83 -17.80 -20.08
C TRP A 620 0.62 -17.79 -19.14
N PHE A 621 0.82 -17.15 -17.98
CA PHE A 621 -0.22 -16.84 -17.00
C PHE A 621 -0.98 -15.55 -17.35
N SER A 622 -1.15 -15.29 -18.65
CA SER A 622 -1.81 -14.11 -19.20
C SER A 622 -2.50 -14.47 -20.50
N ASP A 623 -3.53 -13.74 -20.90
CA ASP A 623 -4.13 -13.92 -22.22
C ASP A 623 -3.42 -13.06 -23.28
N PRO A 624 -3.45 -13.45 -24.57
CA PRO A 624 -3.05 -12.56 -25.65
C PRO A 624 -3.81 -11.24 -25.60
N THR A 625 -3.12 -10.12 -25.81
CA THR A 625 -3.72 -8.81 -25.60
C THR A 625 -4.80 -8.47 -26.61
N THR A 626 -5.96 -8.02 -26.11
CA THR A 626 -7.01 -7.43 -26.94
C THR A 626 -7.06 -5.92 -26.73
N PHE A 627 -6.63 -5.17 -27.74
CA PHE A 627 -6.75 -3.71 -27.76
C PHE A 627 -8.02 -3.29 -28.51
N THR A 628 -8.97 -2.67 -27.82
CA THR A 628 -10.26 -2.25 -28.37
C THR A 628 -10.33 -0.73 -28.49
N VAL A 629 -10.67 -0.25 -29.69
CA VAL A 629 -10.90 1.16 -29.99
C VAL A 629 -12.40 1.41 -30.00
N LEU A 630 -12.89 2.21 -29.05
CA LEU A 630 -14.32 2.45 -28.85
C LEU A 630 -14.93 3.34 -29.95
N PRO A 631 -16.27 3.33 -30.11
CA PRO A 631 -16.95 4.25 -31.01
C PRO A 631 -16.54 5.71 -30.82
N GLY A 632 -16.27 6.40 -31.92
CA GLY A 632 -15.83 7.80 -31.93
C GLY A 632 -14.36 8.02 -31.57
N ALA A 633 -13.62 7.00 -31.14
CA ALA A 633 -12.19 7.12 -30.88
C ALA A 633 -11.38 7.07 -32.18
N HIS A 634 -10.34 7.88 -32.22
CA HIS A 634 -9.50 8.07 -33.41
C HIS A 634 -8.02 7.84 -33.06
N ILE A 635 -7.40 6.87 -33.71
CA ILE A 635 -5.95 6.65 -33.70
C ILE A 635 -5.35 7.23 -34.98
N GLU A 636 -4.40 8.15 -34.81
CA GLU A 636 -3.55 8.67 -35.88
C GLU A 636 -2.15 8.06 -35.80
N VAL A 637 -1.64 7.53 -36.93
CA VAL A 637 -0.29 6.97 -37.03
C VAL A 637 0.48 7.76 -38.08
N GLU A 638 1.42 8.58 -37.61
CA GLU A 638 2.18 9.51 -38.45
C GLU A 638 3.20 8.80 -39.35
N ALA A 639 3.80 9.56 -40.27
CA ALA A 639 4.84 9.08 -41.18
C ALA A 639 5.98 8.39 -40.40
N ASP A 640 6.50 7.29 -40.95
CA ASP A 640 7.56 6.45 -40.35
C ASP A 640 7.26 5.84 -38.97
N ALA A 641 6.08 6.08 -38.40
CA ALA A 641 5.64 5.41 -37.18
C ALA A 641 5.24 3.95 -37.47
N ARG A 642 5.26 3.11 -36.43
CA ARG A 642 4.98 1.68 -36.54
C ARG A 642 3.93 1.23 -35.54
N VAL A 643 2.98 0.44 -36.02
CA VAL A 643 2.09 -0.38 -35.18
C VAL A 643 2.45 -1.85 -35.38
N GLU A 644 2.76 -2.55 -34.30
CA GLU A 644 3.14 -3.95 -34.29
C GLU A 644 2.20 -4.76 -33.39
N LEU A 645 1.59 -5.82 -33.92
CA LEU A 645 0.79 -6.77 -33.14
C LEU A 645 1.52 -8.12 -33.14
N ILE A 646 1.87 -8.64 -31.97
CA ILE A 646 2.60 -9.92 -31.82
C ILE A 646 1.94 -10.82 -30.77
N GLU A 647 2.45 -12.05 -30.64
CA GLU A 647 2.01 -13.07 -29.68
C GLU A 647 0.50 -13.34 -29.64
N GLY A 648 -0.17 -13.32 -30.81
CA GLY A 648 -1.60 -13.60 -30.89
C GLY A 648 -2.51 -12.41 -30.58
N SER A 649 -1.93 -11.23 -30.33
CA SER A 649 -2.67 -10.02 -29.96
C SER A 649 -3.66 -9.57 -31.05
N THR A 650 -4.75 -8.96 -30.60
CA THR A 650 -5.83 -8.48 -31.44
C THR A 650 -6.05 -6.98 -31.27
N LEU A 651 -6.12 -6.23 -32.38
CA LEU A 651 -6.67 -4.87 -32.40
C LEU A 651 -8.09 -4.90 -32.94
N ARG A 652 -9.05 -4.38 -32.19
CA ARG A 652 -10.47 -4.37 -32.53
C ARG A 652 -10.96 -2.95 -32.71
N LEU A 653 -11.37 -2.61 -33.92
CA LEU A 653 -12.00 -1.33 -34.25
C LEU A 653 -13.52 -1.51 -34.15
N LEU A 654 -14.15 -0.89 -33.15
CA LEU A 654 -15.61 -0.93 -32.98
C LEU A 654 -16.33 0.06 -33.92
N PRO A 655 -17.65 -0.06 -34.12
CA PRO A 655 -18.40 0.80 -35.03
C PRO A 655 -18.12 2.29 -34.81
N GLY A 656 -17.84 3.03 -35.88
CA GLY A 656 -17.52 4.46 -35.83
C GLY A 656 -16.14 4.83 -35.29
N SER A 657 -15.28 3.86 -34.96
CA SER A 657 -13.87 4.12 -34.64
C SER A 657 -13.02 4.25 -35.90
N VAL A 658 -11.88 4.95 -35.78
CA VAL A 658 -10.96 5.21 -36.89
C VAL A 658 -9.53 4.86 -36.49
N LEU A 659 -8.86 4.08 -37.34
CA LEU A 659 -7.41 3.96 -37.37
C LEU A 659 -6.92 4.50 -38.72
N ASN A 660 -6.28 5.67 -38.67
CA ASN A 660 -5.67 6.30 -39.84
C ASN A 660 -4.16 6.12 -39.79
N MET A 661 -3.58 5.66 -40.90
CA MET A 661 -2.15 5.46 -41.03
C MET A 661 -1.62 6.26 -42.21
N ASP A 662 -0.58 7.05 -41.98
CA ASP A 662 0.16 7.71 -43.04
C ASP A 662 0.70 6.70 -44.07
N LYS A 663 0.93 7.14 -45.31
CA LYS A 663 1.44 6.28 -46.39
C LYS A 663 2.84 5.70 -46.10
N GLN A 664 3.63 6.37 -45.26
CA GLN A 664 4.95 5.95 -44.81
C GLN A 664 4.91 5.17 -43.49
N ALA A 665 3.79 5.16 -42.79
CA ALA A 665 3.62 4.37 -41.58
C ALA A 665 3.68 2.85 -41.87
N GLU A 666 4.16 2.09 -40.90
CA GLU A 666 4.34 0.65 -41.00
C GLU A 666 3.35 -0.11 -40.10
N LEU A 667 2.65 -1.08 -40.70
CA LEU A 667 1.80 -2.03 -39.97
C LEU A 667 2.41 -3.44 -40.02
N ARG A 668 2.79 -3.97 -38.86
CA ARG A 668 3.30 -5.34 -38.70
C ARG A 668 2.30 -6.18 -37.90
N ILE A 669 1.89 -7.31 -38.47
CA ILE A 669 1.01 -8.27 -37.80
C ILE A 669 1.71 -9.63 -37.80
N GLY A 670 2.14 -10.05 -36.62
CA GLY A 670 2.84 -11.30 -36.38
C GLY A 670 1.95 -12.54 -36.46
N PRO A 671 2.53 -13.75 -36.31
CA PRO A 671 1.78 -14.99 -36.23
C PRO A 671 0.71 -14.96 -35.12
N GLY A 672 -0.45 -15.59 -35.36
CA GLY A 672 -1.62 -15.52 -34.46
C GLY A 672 -2.37 -14.17 -34.39
N SER A 673 -1.67 -13.05 -34.54
CA SER A 673 -2.24 -11.71 -34.38
C SER A 673 -3.16 -11.28 -35.54
N ARG A 674 -4.09 -10.35 -35.25
CA ARG A 674 -5.08 -9.86 -36.22
C ARG A 674 -5.64 -8.48 -35.89
N ILE A 675 -6.16 -7.80 -36.91
CA ILE A 675 -7.06 -6.65 -36.76
C ILE A 675 -8.48 -7.09 -37.13
N ILE A 676 -9.45 -6.75 -36.29
CA ILE A 676 -10.88 -6.98 -36.51
C ILE A 676 -11.56 -5.62 -36.71
N ILE A 677 -12.22 -5.45 -37.84
CA ILE A 677 -12.92 -4.22 -38.23
C ILE A 677 -14.42 -4.50 -38.18
N HIS A 678 -15.13 -3.84 -37.27
CA HIS A 678 -16.58 -3.90 -37.21
C HIS A 678 -17.25 -3.05 -38.31
N PRO A 679 -18.55 -3.27 -38.59
CA PRO A 679 -19.31 -2.40 -39.47
C PRO A 679 -19.16 -0.93 -39.06
N THR A 680 -19.01 -0.04 -40.04
CA THR A 680 -18.77 1.41 -39.88
C THR A 680 -17.46 1.84 -39.25
N ALA A 681 -16.63 0.91 -38.76
CA ALA A 681 -15.26 1.21 -38.35
C ALA A 681 -14.36 1.42 -39.58
N THR A 682 -13.34 2.27 -39.46
CA THR A 682 -12.48 2.65 -40.59
C THR A 682 -11.03 2.32 -40.33
N LEU A 683 -10.40 1.57 -41.24
CA LEU A 683 -8.95 1.38 -41.31
C LEU A 683 -8.41 1.98 -42.61
N GLN A 684 -7.61 3.03 -42.50
CA GLN A 684 -6.94 3.70 -43.62
C GLN A 684 -5.43 3.48 -43.56
N GLY A 685 -4.80 3.38 -44.73
CA GLY A 685 -3.37 3.14 -44.86
C GLY A 685 -2.97 2.70 -46.26
N LYS A 686 -1.71 2.30 -46.42
CA LYS A 686 -1.16 1.89 -47.73
C LYS A 686 -1.91 0.69 -48.33
N ALA A 687 -2.65 0.93 -49.43
CA ALA A 687 -3.57 -0.04 -50.03
C ALA A 687 -2.95 -1.41 -50.35
N CYS A 688 -1.71 -1.45 -50.87
CA CYS A 688 -1.03 -2.71 -51.18
C CYS A 688 -0.73 -3.53 -49.93
N SER A 689 -0.37 -2.88 -48.82
CA SER A 689 -0.10 -3.51 -47.53
C SER A 689 -1.37 -4.09 -46.94
N LEU A 690 -2.45 -3.31 -46.89
CA LEU A 690 -3.75 -3.76 -46.38
C LEU A 690 -4.33 -4.91 -47.21
N LYS A 691 -4.25 -4.86 -48.54
CA LYS A 691 -4.68 -5.97 -49.41
C LYS A 691 -3.91 -7.26 -49.12
N LYS A 692 -2.59 -7.18 -48.89
CA LYS A 692 -1.75 -8.33 -48.52
C LYS A 692 -2.15 -8.91 -47.17
N LEU A 693 -2.43 -8.06 -46.18
CA LEU A 693 -2.86 -8.50 -44.85
C LEU A 693 -4.25 -9.14 -44.85
N ARG A 694 -5.21 -8.59 -45.60
CA ARG A 694 -6.54 -9.20 -45.83
C ARG A 694 -6.42 -10.59 -46.46
N LYS A 695 -5.62 -10.74 -47.53
CA LYS A 695 -5.39 -12.05 -48.18
C LYS A 695 -4.80 -13.09 -47.22
N LYS A 696 -4.03 -12.64 -46.23
CA LYS A 696 -3.43 -13.49 -45.19
C LYS A 696 -4.36 -13.75 -43.99
N GLY A 697 -5.60 -13.26 -44.00
CA GLY A 697 -6.52 -13.36 -42.87
C GLY A 697 -6.08 -12.56 -41.63
N ARG A 698 -5.18 -11.59 -41.80
CA ARG A 698 -4.63 -10.76 -40.71
C ARG A 698 -5.43 -9.49 -40.45
N VAL A 699 -6.23 -9.08 -41.43
CA VAL A 699 -7.23 -8.03 -41.30
C VAL A 699 -8.57 -8.67 -41.68
N ILE A 700 -9.53 -8.64 -40.76
CA ILE A 700 -10.83 -9.28 -40.88
C ILE A 700 -11.90 -8.19 -40.78
N GLU A 701 -12.77 -8.11 -41.79
CA GLU A 701 -13.93 -7.23 -41.80
C GLU A 701 -15.16 -8.07 -41.44
N LEU A 702 -15.90 -7.64 -40.42
CA LEU A 702 -17.14 -8.30 -40.02
C LEU A 702 -18.30 -7.76 -40.87
N ALA A 703 -19.19 -8.65 -41.30
CA ALA A 703 -20.40 -8.26 -42.00
C ALA A 703 -21.31 -7.42 -41.08
N PRO A 704 -22.11 -6.48 -41.64
CA PRO A 704 -23.24 -5.91 -40.92
C PRO A 704 -24.14 -7.05 -40.44
N GLN A 705 -24.43 -7.09 -39.13
CA GLN A 705 -25.43 -8.01 -38.59
C GLN A 705 -26.84 -7.53 -38.89
#